data_AF-A0A9X2WTT5-F1
#
_entry.id   AF-A0A9X2WTT5-F1
#
_cell.length_a   1.000
_cell.length_b   1.000
_cell.length_c   1.000
_cell.angle_alpha   90.00
_cell.angle_beta   90.00
_cell.angle_gamma   90.00
#
_symmetry.space_group_name_H-M   'P 1'
#
loop_
_entity.id
_entity.type
_entity.pdbx_description
1 polymer ?
#
loop_
_entity_poly.entity_id
_entity_poly.type
_entity_poly.pdbx_seq_one_letter_code
_entity_poly.pdbx_strand_id
1 'polypeptide(L)'
;MNLAHTLATLHSGQTETSIADTAMTEKLAKPLRIAVLLGDAVNLDSHSAQVLGRFTERERVQICAADANQSTDHEPSVYEQSSLTALLGQATTAIEQGKLVELKFNDGNLPQSLHLLDGLTAAKLRLHAHAFIAGFAAGNEATGGANAGVANAAAVANTAAVANKALGAAKRSPAQTVQHQMVANTLNEACIALRQGVTALAARTQAPLYGKEGENQQTGYWFSDQHQARVLCLNLVAKTSNQTDESRNLSQSLVLTQGTQVIAPKALVDENKLFVPISGDNIDSLIAQVLQLVNTVENGVGLHADFRAEQLKTWFERYDANAPLALVLMAASSDDLKLEAKAMLTALESDAIRHHGQHFKTPAGSCFTARPLGDAGLTFVYPGVGTVYANMFNNLHEYFPALYHQLEREGDLSAMLQSPQIYAADVKTAASMSLSQQAISGVGASYLFTKLLTQVFNIKPKMALGYSMGEAAMWASLDVWQTPHAMIKATENSNIFNHAISGELTAVHRAWQLKDNESIVWNSFVVRTDSNEIKALLPEFPRAYLAIIQGDTCVIAGCETSCKALLAKLGKRGIAANRVTAMHTAPAMLVHGQVQDFYTQALKAEAQDSPIRFISAAQTAPVAVDSDSIGRAIADTFCSPLDFSALIQNATEQGARLFVEVGADRQTSTLIDKIGHAHAGQSTENATTAAIACNAKGADAITSLLKCLAQLISHRIPLSLAPLITPLSANAAPLSSAVSPKGEPQ
;
A
#
# COMPACT_ATOMS: atom_id res chain seq x y z
N MET A 1 -16.01 37.65 -48.76
CA MET A 1 -15.47 38.90 -48.20
C MET A 1 -14.11 38.53 -47.60
N ASN A 2 -12.97 38.55 -48.29
CA ASN A 2 -12.30 39.67 -49.00
C ASN A 2 -12.36 40.99 -48.25
N LEU A 3 -11.25 41.36 -47.61
CA LEU A 3 -10.68 42.72 -47.54
C LEU A 3 -9.21 42.66 -47.09
N ALA A 4 -8.32 42.95 -48.05
CA ALA A 4 -6.91 43.37 -47.89
C ALA A 4 -6.87 44.84 -47.38
N HIS A 5 -5.87 45.33 -46.65
CA HIS A 5 -4.50 45.76 -47.01
C HIS A 5 -3.87 46.29 -45.68
N THR A 6 -2.56 46.41 -45.42
CA THR A 6 -1.45 46.92 -46.23
C THR A 6 -0.12 46.57 -45.52
N LEU A 7 0.88 46.11 -46.25
CA LEU A 7 2.27 45.98 -45.80
C LEU A 7 3.10 46.99 -46.59
N ALA A 8 3.81 47.87 -45.90
CA ALA A 8 4.85 48.72 -46.48
C ALA A 8 6.22 48.11 -46.14
N THR A 9 6.93 47.75 -47.19
CA THR A 9 8.33 47.32 -47.21
C THR A 9 9.28 48.46 -46.89
N LEU A 10 10.32 48.19 -46.11
CA LEU A 10 11.63 48.81 -46.26
C LEU A 10 12.71 47.74 -46.02
N HIS A 11 13.47 47.46 -47.08
CA HIS A 11 14.69 46.67 -47.08
C HIS A 11 15.85 47.51 -46.50
N SER A 12 16.67 46.88 -45.66
CA SER A 12 18.12 47.12 -45.64
C SER A 12 18.79 45.82 -45.27
N GLY A 13 19.49 45.22 -46.23
CA GLY A 13 20.22 43.98 -46.03
C GLY A 13 21.49 44.21 -45.21
N GLN A 14 21.79 43.24 -44.35
CA GLN A 14 23.14 42.86 -43.98
C GLN A 14 23.15 41.36 -43.69
N THR A 15 24.17 40.70 -44.18
CA THR A 15 24.44 39.26 -44.23
C THR A 15 24.46 38.60 -42.84
N GLU A 16 23.50 37.71 -42.57
CA GLU A 16 23.56 36.74 -41.47
C GLU A 16 23.86 35.35 -42.01
N THR A 17 25.09 34.89 -41.85
CA THR A 17 25.48 33.49 -41.98
C THR A 17 25.23 32.76 -40.65
N SER A 18 24.30 31.80 -40.70
CA SER A 18 24.17 30.56 -39.91
C SER A 18 24.08 30.60 -38.37
N ILE A 19 22.97 31.13 -37.83
CA ILE A 19 22.46 30.74 -36.48
C ILE A 19 21.28 29.76 -36.60
N ALA A 20 20.64 29.67 -37.77
CA ALA A 20 19.46 28.83 -37.98
C ALA A 20 19.77 27.31 -38.10
N ASP A 21 20.95 26.93 -38.59
CA ASP A 21 21.29 25.51 -38.79
C ASP A 21 21.60 24.76 -37.49
N THR A 22 22.13 25.44 -36.46
CA THR A 22 22.38 24.86 -35.12
C THR A 22 21.09 24.73 -34.31
N ALA A 23 20.13 25.64 -34.50
CA ALA A 23 18.84 25.60 -33.82
C ALA A 23 17.85 24.57 -34.40
N MET A 24 18.02 24.17 -35.68
CA MET A 24 17.23 23.09 -36.28
C MET A 24 17.74 21.68 -35.93
N THR A 25 19.02 21.51 -35.59
CA THR A 25 19.59 20.19 -35.26
C THR A 25 19.25 19.71 -33.84
N GLU A 26 19.02 20.61 -32.88
CA GLU A 26 18.58 20.23 -31.52
C GLU A 26 17.11 19.77 -31.44
N LYS A 27 16.29 20.05 -32.47
CA LYS A 27 14.84 19.81 -32.43
C LYS A 27 14.38 18.38 -32.75
N LEU A 28 15.28 17.45 -33.09
CA LEU A 28 14.91 16.08 -33.49
C LEU A 28 15.69 14.93 -32.83
N ALA A 29 16.58 15.20 -31.87
CA ALA A 29 17.19 14.11 -31.11
C ALA A 29 16.12 13.38 -30.28
N LYS A 30 15.96 12.07 -30.54
CA LYS A 30 15.13 11.20 -29.69
C LYS A 30 15.67 11.29 -28.27
N PRO A 31 14.82 11.47 -27.25
CA PRO A 31 15.29 11.48 -25.87
C PRO A 31 15.99 10.15 -25.57
N LEU A 32 17.11 10.23 -24.86
CA LEU A 32 17.85 9.05 -24.43
C LEU A 32 16.92 8.11 -23.65
N ARG A 33 16.95 6.82 -23.97
CA ARG A 33 16.15 5.79 -23.29
C ARG A 33 16.98 4.53 -23.15
N ILE A 34 17.90 4.51 -22.20
CA ILE A 34 18.63 3.29 -21.85
C ILE A 34 17.83 2.55 -20.80
N ALA A 35 17.30 1.37 -21.14
CA ALA A 35 16.69 0.46 -20.19
C ALA A 35 17.76 -0.06 -19.22
N VAL A 36 17.46 0.02 -17.93
CA VAL A 36 18.31 -0.52 -16.85
C VAL A 36 17.57 -1.65 -16.16
N LEU A 37 18.20 -2.83 -16.13
CA LEU A 37 17.73 -3.98 -15.38
C LEU A 37 18.69 -4.29 -14.24
N LEU A 38 18.14 -4.58 -13.05
CA LEU A 38 18.90 -5.14 -11.93
C LEU A 38 19.38 -6.54 -12.31
N GLY A 39 20.67 -6.82 -12.16
CA GLY A 39 21.26 -8.10 -12.57
C GLY A 39 21.29 -9.18 -11.49
N ASP A 40 20.68 -8.93 -10.32
CA ASP A 40 20.55 -9.94 -9.27
C ASP A 40 19.40 -10.92 -9.56
N ALA A 41 19.59 -12.19 -9.17
CA ALA A 41 18.65 -13.26 -9.44
C ALA A 41 17.28 -13.06 -8.77
N VAL A 42 17.21 -12.26 -7.71
CA VAL A 42 15.97 -11.96 -6.99
C VAL A 42 15.08 -11.03 -7.83
N ASN A 43 15.66 -10.00 -8.45
CA ASN A 43 14.91 -8.96 -9.16
C ASN A 43 14.83 -9.15 -10.68
N LEU A 44 15.61 -10.08 -11.24
CA LEU A 44 15.58 -10.41 -12.65
C LEU A 44 14.68 -11.62 -12.90
N ASP A 45 13.55 -11.41 -13.56
CA ASP A 45 12.62 -12.51 -13.88
C ASP A 45 13.25 -13.53 -14.85
N SER A 46 12.69 -14.74 -14.86
CA SER A 46 13.26 -15.87 -15.62
C SER A 46 13.30 -15.64 -17.13
N HIS A 47 12.30 -14.94 -17.70
CA HIS A 47 12.28 -14.58 -19.11
C HIS A 47 13.39 -13.58 -19.42
N SER A 48 13.52 -12.52 -18.62
CA SER A 48 14.58 -11.53 -18.75
C SER A 48 15.96 -12.15 -18.63
N ALA A 49 16.19 -13.01 -17.63
CA ALA A 49 17.44 -13.73 -17.45
C ALA A 49 17.80 -14.60 -18.67
N GLN A 50 16.81 -15.32 -19.22
CA GLN A 50 17.02 -16.17 -20.40
C GLN A 50 17.36 -15.35 -21.64
N VAL A 51 16.64 -14.26 -21.89
CA VAL A 51 16.86 -13.39 -23.06
C VAL A 51 18.21 -12.70 -22.96
N LEU A 52 18.56 -12.11 -21.82
CA LEU A 52 19.87 -11.50 -21.59
C LEU A 52 21.00 -12.54 -21.73
N GLY A 53 20.74 -13.78 -21.31
CA GLY A 53 21.61 -14.94 -21.49
C GLY A 53 21.90 -15.33 -22.94
N ARG A 54 21.10 -14.87 -23.93
CA ARG A 54 21.27 -15.18 -25.36
C ARG A 54 21.98 -14.09 -26.17
N PHE A 55 22.29 -12.94 -25.59
CA PHE A 55 23.04 -11.90 -26.29
C PHE A 55 24.44 -12.40 -26.63
N THR A 56 24.76 -12.42 -27.93
CA THR A 56 26.05 -12.86 -28.49
C THR A 56 27.14 -11.81 -28.30
N GLU A 57 26.79 -10.53 -28.51
CA GLU A 57 27.69 -9.41 -28.29
C GLU A 57 27.39 -8.74 -26.94
N ARG A 58 28.39 -8.78 -26.03
CA ARG A 58 28.31 -8.16 -24.71
C ARG A 58 29.55 -7.35 -24.41
N GLU A 59 29.34 -6.18 -23.86
CA GLU A 59 30.40 -5.36 -23.28
C GLU A 59 30.31 -5.44 -21.76
N ARG A 60 31.32 -6.05 -21.14
CA ARG A 60 31.39 -6.19 -19.68
C ARG A 60 32.35 -5.16 -19.13
N VAL A 61 31.84 -4.29 -18.28
CA VAL A 61 32.66 -3.32 -17.56
C VAL A 61 32.74 -3.75 -16.10
N GLN A 62 33.91 -4.25 -15.70
CA GLN A 62 34.20 -4.60 -14.31
C GLN A 62 34.83 -3.38 -13.63
N ILE A 63 34.17 -2.90 -12.58
CA ILE A 63 34.63 -1.80 -11.72
C ILE A 63 35.28 -2.47 -10.51
N CYS A 64 36.60 -2.43 -10.45
CA CYS A 64 37.36 -3.05 -9.36
C CYS A 64 37.40 -2.13 -8.14
N ALA A 65 37.32 -2.69 -6.93
CA ALA A 65 37.56 -1.96 -5.69
C ALA A 65 39.00 -1.41 -5.55
N ALA A 66 39.89 -1.71 -6.49
CA ALA A 66 41.29 -1.26 -6.51
C ALA A 66 41.46 0.26 -6.76
N ASP A 67 40.40 0.97 -7.15
CA ASP A 67 40.38 2.45 -7.09
C ASP A 67 40.32 2.98 -5.64
N ALA A 68 40.17 2.11 -4.63
CA ALA A 68 40.08 2.46 -3.22
C ALA A 68 41.41 2.40 -2.44
N ASN A 69 42.53 2.00 -3.06
CA ASN A 69 43.77 1.72 -2.32
C ASN A 69 45.08 2.04 -3.08
N GLN A 70 45.17 3.22 -3.72
CA GLN A 70 46.50 3.81 -3.92
C GLN A 70 46.92 4.52 -2.64
N SER A 71 47.52 3.75 -1.72
CA SER A 71 48.34 4.30 -0.65
C SER A 71 49.59 4.94 -1.24
N THR A 72 49.88 6.16 -0.82
CA THR A 72 51.22 6.75 -0.57
C THR A 72 52.40 6.12 -1.34
N ASP A 73 53.03 6.92 -2.19
CA ASP A 73 54.24 6.64 -2.98
C ASP A 73 54.02 6.12 -4.41
N HIS A 74 53.16 6.81 -5.17
CA HIS A 74 53.42 7.27 -6.55
C HIS A 74 52.15 7.97 -7.07
N GLU A 75 52.29 9.22 -7.51
CA GLU A 75 51.17 10.04 -8.00
C GLU A 75 50.49 9.39 -9.23
N PRO A 76 49.16 9.18 -9.21
CA PRO A 76 48.42 8.94 -10.45
C PRO A 76 48.39 10.25 -11.27
N SER A 77 48.84 10.16 -12.52
CA SER A 77 48.74 11.27 -13.48
C SER A 77 47.27 11.67 -13.71
N VAL A 78 47.05 12.96 -13.98
CA VAL A 78 45.78 13.72 -14.04
C VAL A 78 44.77 13.27 -15.14
N TYR A 79 44.87 12.05 -15.67
CA TYR A 79 43.91 11.45 -16.60
C TYR A 79 43.57 10.03 -16.13
N GLU A 80 42.28 9.67 -16.11
CA GLU A 80 41.68 8.38 -15.69
C GLU A 80 41.18 8.25 -14.24
N GLN A 81 40.44 9.25 -13.73
CA GLN A 81 39.25 8.92 -12.92
C GLN A 81 38.03 8.92 -13.85
N SER A 82 37.66 7.74 -14.35
CA SER A 82 36.47 7.57 -15.19
C SER A 82 35.22 7.95 -14.40
N SER A 83 34.67 9.13 -14.65
CA SER A 83 33.43 9.59 -14.05
C SER A 83 32.24 8.72 -14.50
N LEU A 84 31.19 8.56 -13.68
CA LEU A 84 29.99 7.78 -14.06
C LEU A 84 29.38 8.24 -15.39
N THR A 85 29.33 9.54 -15.65
CA THR A 85 28.85 10.12 -16.91
C THR A 85 29.72 9.77 -18.12
N ALA A 86 31.04 9.65 -17.93
CA ALA A 86 31.94 9.21 -18.99
C ALA A 86 31.72 7.71 -19.29
N LEU A 87 31.59 6.89 -18.25
CA LEU A 87 31.23 5.48 -18.36
C LEU A 87 29.88 5.30 -19.09
N LEU A 88 28.85 6.07 -18.73
CA LEU A 88 27.55 6.04 -19.40
C LEU A 88 27.62 6.53 -20.86
N GLY A 89 28.51 7.47 -21.18
CA GLY A 89 28.78 7.88 -22.57
C GLY A 89 29.37 6.75 -23.41
N GLN A 90 30.34 6.00 -22.86
CA GLN A 90 30.90 4.80 -23.50
C GLN A 90 29.83 3.71 -23.66
N ALA A 91 29.06 3.44 -22.60
CA ALA A 91 27.96 2.49 -22.63
C ALA A 91 26.91 2.86 -23.69
N THR A 92 26.59 4.15 -23.85
CA THR A 92 25.66 4.62 -24.88
C THR A 92 26.16 4.28 -26.29
N THR A 93 27.45 4.49 -26.55
CA THR A 93 28.07 4.15 -27.85
C THR A 93 27.99 2.63 -28.13
N ALA A 94 28.26 1.80 -27.12
CA ALA A 94 28.13 0.35 -27.24
C ALA A 94 26.68 -0.10 -27.49
N ILE A 95 25.72 0.52 -26.79
CA ILE A 95 24.28 0.26 -26.96
C ILE A 95 23.80 0.65 -28.35
N GLU A 96 24.26 1.77 -28.90
CA GLU A 96 23.96 2.19 -30.28
C GLU A 96 24.50 1.20 -31.33
N GLN A 97 25.56 0.46 -31.00
CA GLN A 97 26.06 -0.65 -31.81
C GLN A 97 25.26 -1.96 -31.61
N GLY A 98 24.17 -1.93 -30.82
CA GLY A 98 23.31 -3.09 -30.56
C GLY A 98 23.81 -4.03 -29.46
N LYS A 99 24.84 -3.64 -28.69
CA LYS A 99 25.41 -4.47 -27.63
C LYS A 99 24.62 -4.37 -26.33
N LEU A 100 24.64 -5.46 -25.56
CA LEU A 100 24.26 -5.46 -24.15
C LEU A 100 25.47 -5.01 -23.31
N VAL A 101 25.27 -4.00 -22.46
CA VAL A 101 26.31 -3.55 -21.51
C VAL A 101 26.00 -4.11 -20.13
N GLU A 102 26.99 -4.72 -19.48
CA GLU A 102 26.90 -5.23 -18.11
C GLU A 102 27.90 -4.47 -17.23
N LEU A 103 27.39 -3.66 -16.29
CA LEU A 103 28.20 -2.98 -15.28
C LEU A 103 28.30 -3.88 -14.05
N LYS A 104 29.52 -4.22 -13.62
CA LYS A 104 29.77 -5.00 -12.40
C LYS A 104 30.58 -4.17 -11.42
N PHE A 105 30.14 -4.12 -10.17
CA PHE A 105 30.75 -3.33 -9.10
C PHE A 105 30.46 -4.01 -7.75
N ASN A 106 31.07 -3.53 -6.66
CA ASN A 106 30.88 -4.13 -5.34
C ASN A 106 30.21 -3.15 -4.40
N ASP A 107 29.18 -3.60 -3.68
CA ASP A 107 28.62 -2.87 -2.53
C ASP A 107 29.11 -3.57 -1.26
N GLY A 108 30.12 -2.98 -0.60
CA GLY A 108 30.94 -3.69 0.37
C GLY A 108 31.65 -4.90 -0.28
N ASN A 109 31.42 -6.10 0.26
CA ASN A 109 31.96 -7.36 -0.28
C ASN A 109 30.95 -8.11 -1.17
N LEU A 110 29.79 -7.52 -1.48
CA LEU A 110 28.74 -8.16 -2.26
C LEU A 110 28.84 -7.71 -3.73
N PRO A 111 29.03 -8.64 -4.68
CA PRO A 111 29.06 -8.31 -6.10
C PRO A 111 27.66 -7.87 -6.56
N GLN A 112 27.62 -6.77 -7.28
CA GLN A 112 26.42 -6.17 -7.85
C GLN A 112 26.55 -6.07 -9.37
N SER A 113 25.41 -6.07 -10.07
CA SER A 113 25.40 -5.83 -11.50
C SER A 113 24.17 -5.09 -12.00
N LEU A 114 24.35 -4.34 -13.10
CA LEU A 114 23.31 -3.67 -13.87
C LEU A 114 23.45 -4.02 -15.35
N HIS A 115 22.34 -4.36 -15.99
CA HIS A 115 22.26 -4.55 -17.43
C HIS A 115 21.67 -3.32 -18.10
N LEU A 116 22.38 -2.78 -19.09
CA LEU A 116 21.99 -1.60 -19.85
C LEU A 116 21.76 -2.00 -21.31
N LEU A 117 20.60 -1.60 -21.85
CA LEU A 117 20.18 -1.90 -23.22
C LEU A 117 19.41 -0.72 -23.81
N ASP A 118 19.37 -0.60 -25.13
CA ASP A 118 18.46 0.33 -25.80
C ASP A 118 17.01 0.01 -25.42
N GLY A 119 16.25 1.03 -25.01
CA GLY A 119 14.89 0.88 -24.51
C GLY A 119 13.91 0.36 -25.56
N LEU A 120 14.11 0.67 -26.84
CA LEU A 120 13.28 0.13 -27.91
C LEU A 120 13.57 -1.37 -28.13
N THR A 121 14.84 -1.76 -28.06
CA THR A 121 15.28 -3.16 -28.14
C THR A 121 14.76 -3.96 -26.95
N ALA A 122 14.86 -3.42 -25.73
CA ALA A 122 14.25 -4.03 -24.55
C ALA A 122 12.75 -4.28 -24.74
N ALA A 123 12.00 -3.28 -25.24
CA ALA A 123 10.57 -3.42 -25.49
C ALA A 123 10.26 -4.49 -26.57
N LYS A 124 11.02 -4.54 -27.68
CA LYS A 124 10.87 -5.57 -28.72
C LYS A 124 11.11 -6.98 -28.19
N LEU A 125 12.02 -7.13 -27.24
CA LEU A 125 12.36 -8.38 -26.58
C LEU A 125 11.44 -8.71 -25.39
N ARG A 126 10.43 -7.85 -25.12
CA ARG A 126 9.54 -7.96 -23.96
C ARG A 126 10.28 -7.99 -22.63
N LEU A 127 11.37 -7.22 -22.54
CA LEU A 127 12.11 -6.99 -21.31
C LEU A 127 11.50 -5.79 -20.58
N HIS A 128 11.05 -6.03 -19.36
CA HIS A 128 10.54 -4.97 -18.50
C HIS A 128 11.71 -4.33 -17.74
N ALA A 129 12.02 -3.07 -18.04
CA ALA A 129 13.07 -2.34 -17.35
C ALA A 129 12.65 -1.97 -15.92
N HIS A 130 13.60 -1.96 -14.98
CA HIS A 130 13.39 -1.43 -13.62
C HIS A 130 13.39 0.11 -13.62
N ALA A 131 14.25 0.71 -14.44
CA ALA A 131 14.28 2.15 -14.70
C ALA A 131 14.81 2.43 -16.11
N PHE A 132 14.69 3.68 -16.56
CA PHE A 132 15.36 4.19 -17.74
C PHE A 132 16.28 5.35 -17.39
N ILE A 133 17.52 5.32 -17.88
CA ILE A 133 18.37 6.51 -17.91
C ILE A 133 17.88 7.40 -19.07
N ALA A 134 17.41 8.60 -18.71
CA ALA A 134 16.78 9.54 -19.63
C ALA A 134 17.66 10.75 -19.97
N GLY A 135 18.69 11.02 -19.15
CA GLY A 135 19.64 12.10 -19.40
C GLY A 135 20.73 12.11 -18.33
N PHE A 136 21.91 12.60 -18.68
CA PHE A 136 23.01 12.77 -17.73
C PHE A 136 23.92 13.93 -18.16
N ALA A 137 24.56 14.57 -17.19
CA ALA A 137 25.48 15.67 -17.42
C ALA A 137 26.58 15.69 -16.36
N ALA A 138 27.73 16.27 -16.69
CA ALA A 138 28.80 16.58 -15.75
C ALA A 138 29.23 18.04 -15.89
N GLY A 139 29.75 18.60 -14.80
CA GLY A 139 30.34 19.93 -14.73
C GLY A 139 31.49 19.96 -13.73
N ASN A 140 32.56 20.66 -14.07
CA ASN A 140 33.73 20.84 -13.23
C ASN A 140 33.82 22.31 -12.81
N GLU A 141 33.94 22.56 -11.51
CA GLU A 141 34.31 23.88 -11.01
C GLU A 141 35.66 23.82 -10.29
N ALA A 142 36.53 24.78 -10.62
CA ALA A 142 37.73 25.08 -9.85
C ALA A 142 37.38 26.09 -8.76
N THR A 143 37.42 25.69 -7.49
CA THR A 143 37.26 26.65 -6.39
C THR A 143 38.63 27.26 -6.10
N GLY A 144 39.00 28.32 -6.82
CA GLY A 144 40.24 29.05 -6.54
C GLY A 144 40.14 29.79 -5.21
N GLY A 145 41.06 29.52 -4.28
CA GLY A 145 41.45 30.35 -3.11
C GLY A 145 40.38 31.04 -2.25
N ALA A 146 39.10 30.70 -2.37
CA ALA A 146 38.00 31.45 -1.76
C ALA A 146 37.61 30.88 -0.40
N ASN A 147 37.18 31.76 0.52
CA ASN A 147 36.64 31.38 1.83
C ASN A 147 35.58 30.26 1.69
N ALA A 148 35.57 29.31 2.63
CA ALA A 148 34.74 28.10 2.59
C ALA A 148 33.24 28.33 2.32
N GLY A 149 32.68 29.47 2.75
CA GLY A 149 31.29 29.84 2.47
C GLY A 149 30.99 30.15 0.99
N VAL A 150 31.95 30.77 0.27
CA VAL A 150 31.82 31.09 -1.16
C VAL A 150 32.04 29.85 -2.02
N ALA A 151 33.00 28.99 -1.63
CA ALA A 151 33.25 27.70 -2.27
C ALA A 151 32.03 26.75 -2.19
N ASN A 152 31.33 26.73 -1.05
CA ASN A 152 30.10 25.95 -0.90
C ASN A 152 28.95 26.49 -1.78
N ALA A 153 28.78 27.81 -1.86
CA ALA A 153 27.73 28.41 -2.70
C ALA A 153 27.97 28.15 -4.20
N ALA A 154 29.22 28.24 -4.66
CA ALA A 154 29.61 27.90 -6.04
C ALA A 154 29.34 26.42 -6.35
N ALA A 155 29.77 25.49 -5.48
CA ALA A 155 29.54 24.07 -5.66
C ALA A 155 28.04 23.69 -5.73
N VAL A 156 27.20 24.35 -4.92
CA VAL A 156 25.74 24.18 -4.96
C VAL A 156 25.16 24.73 -6.27
N ALA A 157 25.61 25.90 -6.73
CA ALA A 157 25.19 26.48 -8.00
C ALA A 157 25.58 25.62 -9.20
N ASN A 158 26.80 25.06 -9.20
CA ASN A 158 27.26 24.11 -10.22
C ASN A 158 26.42 22.84 -10.24
N THR A 159 26.16 22.25 -9.06
CA THR A 159 25.30 21.05 -8.95
C THR A 159 23.92 21.32 -9.54
N ALA A 160 23.32 22.47 -9.25
CA ALA A 160 22.03 22.87 -9.80
C ALA A 160 22.09 23.09 -11.33
N ALA A 161 23.16 23.69 -11.86
CA ALA A 161 23.36 23.88 -13.29
C ALA A 161 23.52 22.55 -14.05
N VAL A 162 24.31 21.61 -13.49
CA VAL A 162 24.50 20.26 -14.04
C VAL A 162 23.18 19.47 -14.00
N ALA A 163 22.42 19.58 -12.90
CA ALA A 163 21.09 18.97 -12.78
C ALA A 163 20.13 19.50 -13.86
N ASN A 164 20.07 20.81 -14.05
CA ASN A 164 19.23 21.43 -15.09
C ASN A 164 19.64 20.99 -16.50
N LYS A 165 20.94 20.82 -16.77
CA LYS A 165 21.42 20.29 -18.06
C LYS A 165 20.96 18.84 -18.26
N ALA A 166 21.07 17.99 -17.24
CA ALA A 166 20.61 16.61 -17.31
C ALA A 166 19.08 16.50 -17.48
N LEU A 167 18.31 17.33 -16.77
CA LEU A 167 16.84 17.43 -16.89
C LEU A 167 16.41 17.94 -18.27
N GLY A 168 17.11 18.93 -18.81
CA GLY A 168 16.90 19.44 -20.16
C GLY A 168 17.11 18.34 -21.20
N ALA A 169 18.21 17.58 -21.10
CA ALA A 169 18.47 16.43 -21.96
C ALA A 169 17.37 15.34 -21.83
N ALA A 170 16.87 15.12 -20.62
CA ALA A 170 15.78 14.18 -20.35
C ALA A 170 14.38 14.70 -20.73
N LYS A 171 14.25 15.99 -21.10
CA LYS A 171 12.97 16.68 -21.32
C LYS A 171 12.03 16.56 -20.11
N ARG A 172 12.57 16.78 -18.90
CA ARG A 172 11.86 16.73 -17.62
C ARG A 172 11.87 18.07 -16.90
N SER A 173 10.78 18.37 -16.20
CA SER A 173 10.67 19.54 -15.34
C SER A 173 11.24 19.23 -13.94
N PRO A 174 11.96 20.16 -13.30
CA PRO A 174 12.35 20.04 -11.90
C PRO A 174 11.16 19.77 -10.96
N ALA A 175 9.99 20.37 -11.24
CA ALA A 175 8.80 20.22 -10.39
C ALA A 175 8.21 18.79 -10.38
N GLN A 176 8.51 17.99 -11.39
CA GLN A 176 8.06 16.60 -11.52
C GLN A 176 9.12 15.60 -11.04
N THR A 177 10.23 16.09 -10.49
CA THR A 177 11.42 15.28 -10.24
C THR A 177 11.78 15.33 -8.76
N VAL A 178 12.01 14.16 -8.17
CA VAL A 178 12.63 14.07 -6.85
C VAL A 178 14.15 14.20 -7.04
N GLN A 179 14.72 15.23 -6.40
CA GLN A 179 16.16 15.50 -6.44
C GLN A 179 16.82 14.83 -5.24
N HIS A 180 17.79 13.95 -5.49
CA HIS A 180 18.68 13.43 -4.45
C HIS A 180 20.09 13.91 -4.71
N GLN A 181 20.75 14.40 -3.66
CA GLN A 181 22.16 14.78 -3.72
C GLN A 181 22.94 13.88 -2.76
N MET A 182 24.08 13.36 -3.23
CA MET A 182 24.98 12.56 -2.42
C MET A 182 26.45 12.81 -2.79
N VAL A 183 27.34 12.43 -1.89
CA VAL A 183 28.77 12.44 -2.11
C VAL A 183 29.20 11.08 -2.62
N ALA A 184 29.85 11.04 -3.78
CA ALA A 184 30.45 9.83 -4.36
C ALA A 184 31.84 10.20 -4.86
N ASN A 185 32.87 9.82 -4.11
CA ASN A 185 34.26 10.11 -4.38
C ASN A 185 34.89 9.09 -5.35
N THR A 186 34.31 7.90 -5.48
CA THR A 186 34.77 6.86 -6.41
C THR A 186 33.72 6.50 -7.45
N LEU A 187 34.16 5.93 -8.58
CA LEU A 187 33.24 5.39 -9.60
C LEU A 187 32.39 4.25 -9.04
N ASN A 188 32.93 3.43 -8.13
CA ASN A 188 32.21 2.36 -7.47
C ASN A 188 31.05 2.92 -6.62
N GLU A 189 31.30 3.94 -5.80
CA GLU A 189 30.25 4.65 -5.03
C GLU A 189 29.18 5.25 -5.95
N ALA A 190 29.58 5.84 -7.09
CA ALA A 190 28.64 6.36 -8.07
C ALA A 190 27.75 5.25 -8.71
N CYS A 191 28.31 4.05 -8.93
CA CYS A 191 27.54 2.91 -9.45
C CYS A 191 26.60 2.31 -8.39
N ILE A 192 27.03 2.26 -7.12
CA ILE A 192 26.14 1.90 -5.99
C ILE A 192 24.97 2.88 -5.95
N ALA A 193 25.23 4.18 -6.04
CA ALA A 193 24.21 5.22 -6.07
C ALA A 193 23.20 5.05 -7.21
N LEU A 194 23.69 4.77 -8.43
CA LEU A 194 22.86 4.46 -9.59
C LEU A 194 21.97 3.25 -9.31
N ARG A 195 22.53 2.15 -8.80
CA ARG A 195 21.78 0.94 -8.46
C ARG A 195 20.72 1.21 -7.40
N GLN A 196 21.03 1.99 -6.36
CA GLN A 196 20.08 2.40 -5.34
C GLN A 196 18.93 3.21 -5.94
N GLY A 197 19.23 4.15 -6.84
CA GLY A 197 18.21 4.93 -7.57
C GLY A 197 17.29 4.07 -8.42
N VAL A 198 17.84 3.10 -9.16
CA VAL A 198 17.08 2.11 -9.94
C VAL A 198 16.21 1.24 -9.02
N THR A 199 16.77 0.80 -7.89
CA THR A 199 16.05 -0.02 -6.90
C THR A 199 14.90 0.76 -6.27
N ALA A 200 15.11 2.02 -5.88
CA ALA A 200 14.08 2.89 -5.31
C ALA A 200 12.94 3.14 -6.32
N LEU A 201 13.29 3.39 -7.59
CA LEU A 201 12.31 3.48 -8.67
C LEU A 201 11.57 2.15 -8.86
N ALA A 202 12.23 1.00 -8.84
CA ALA A 202 11.57 -0.32 -8.97
C ALA A 202 10.65 -0.66 -7.80
N ALA A 203 11.07 -0.30 -6.57
CA ALA A 203 10.32 -0.50 -5.34
C ALA A 203 9.17 0.50 -5.16
N ARG A 204 9.15 1.57 -5.97
CA ARG A 204 8.26 2.73 -5.80
C ARG A 204 8.39 3.30 -4.38
N THR A 205 9.61 3.41 -3.84
CA THR A 205 9.86 3.93 -2.50
C THR A 205 10.67 5.22 -2.58
N GLN A 206 10.26 6.26 -1.86
CA GLN A 206 11.11 7.44 -1.64
C GLN A 206 12.12 7.11 -0.54
N ALA A 207 13.11 6.26 -0.85
CA ALA A 207 14.19 5.97 0.08
C ALA A 207 15.22 7.12 0.06
N PRO A 208 15.86 7.46 1.19
CA PRO A 208 17.11 8.20 1.11
C PRO A 208 18.15 7.31 0.41
N LEU A 209 18.55 7.71 -0.78
CA LEU A 209 19.78 7.23 -1.40
C LEU A 209 20.93 7.72 -0.50
N TYR A 210 21.88 6.85 -0.14
CA TYR A 210 22.85 7.01 0.98
C TYR A 210 23.31 8.46 1.31
N GLY A 211 23.36 8.83 2.61
CA GLY A 211 24.08 10.03 3.08
C GLY A 211 23.36 11.06 3.96
N LYS A 212 22.14 10.80 4.45
CA LYS A 212 21.51 11.61 5.51
C LYS A 212 20.99 10.73 6.65
N GLU A 213 21.83 10.52 7.67
CA GLU A 213 21.33 10.32 9.03
C GLU A 213 20.98 11.72 9.56
N GLY A 214 19.74 12.14 9.34
CA GLY A 214 19.29 13.47 9.76
C GLY A 214 17.85 13.71 9.37
N GLU A 215 16.99 13.65 10.39
CA GLU A 215 15.53 13.86 10.41
C GLU A 215 14.70 12.65 9.95
N ASN A 216 13.69 12.31 10.77
CA ASN A 216 12.69 11.26 10.60
C ASN A 216 11.89 11.37 9.29
N GLN A 217 12.51 11.19 8.13
CA GLN A 217 11.78 10.98 6.88
C GLN A 217 11.28 9.54 6.87
N GLN A 218 9.98 9.37 7.14
CA GLN A 218 9.31 8.08 7.02
C GLN A 218 9.47 7.59 5.57
N THR A 219 10.22 6.49 5.38
CA THR A 219 10.30 5.81 4.09
C THR A 219 8.92 5.22 3.78
N GLY A 220 8.32 5.61 2.66
CA GLY A 220 6.97 5.22 2.28
C GLY A 220 6.81 5.04 0.78
N TYR A 221 5.62 4.64 0.37
CA TYR A 221 5.28 4.51 -1.06
C TYR A 221 5.40 5.87 -1.75
N TRP A 222 6.15 5.91 -2.85
CA TRP A 222 6.31 7.08 -3.70
C TRP A 222 5.04 7.24 -4.54
N PHE A 223 4.01 7.89 -4.03
CA PHE A 223 2.83 8.18 -4.85
C PHE A 223 3.16 9.09 -6.05
N SER A 224 2.56 8.82 -7.20
CA SER A 224 2.65 9.66 -8.40
C SER A 224 1.25 9.95 -8.94
N ASP A 225 1.08 11.11 -9.56
CA ASP A 225 -0.17 11.44 -10.26
C ASP A 225 -0.49 10.38 -11.32
N GLN A 226 -1.79 10.19 -11.57
CA GLN A 226 -2.26 9.23 -12.56
C GLN A 226 -1.62 9.52 -13.94
N HIS A 227 -1.08 8.48 -14.57
CA HIS A 227 -0.37 8.53 -15.86
C HIS A 227 0.97 9.31 -15.87
N GLN A 228 1.48 9.75 -14.72
CA GLN A 228 2.83 10.31 -14.62
C GLN A 228 3.83 9.24 -14.16
N ALA A 229 5.00 9.22 -14.79
CA ALA A 229 6.10 8.36 -14.36
C ALA A 229 6.88 9.03 -13.23
N ARG A 230 7.32 8.26 -12.23
CA ARG A 230 8.26 8.76 -11.22
C ARG A 230 9.59 9.14 -11.89
N VAL A 231 10.14 10.29 -11.53
CA VAL A 231 11.40 10.81 -12.05
C VAL A 231 12.32 11.10 -10.87
N LEU A 232 13.53 10.52 -10.92
CA LEU A 232 14.60 10.73 -9.96
C LEU A 232 15.75 11.45 -10.65
N CYS A 233 16.21 12.58 -10.11
CA CYS A 233 17.46 13.21 -10.52
C CYS A 233 18.48 12.98 -9.40
N LEU A 234 19.46 12.12 -9.69
CA LEU A 234 20.56 11.76 -8.81
C LEU A 234 21.74 12.68 -9.09
N ASN A 235 22.07 13.53 -8.12
CA ASN A 235 23.18 14.48 -8.15
C ASN A 235 24.33 13.93 -7.32
N LEU A 236 25.45 13.63 -7.97
CA LEU A 236 26.66 13.09 -7.37
C LEU A 236 27.73 14.18 -7.33
N VAL A 237 28.29 14.41 -6.15
CA VAL A 237 29.38 15.36 -5.94
C VAL A 237 30.60 14.60 -5.43
N ALA A 238 31.73 14.71 -6.13
CA ALA A 238 33.01 14.17 -5.68
C ALA A 238 33.90 15.30 -5.16
N LYS A 239 34.54 15.09 -4.00
CA LYS A 239 35.57 16.00 -3.50
C LYS A 239 36.92 15.53 -4.04
N THR A 240 37.55 16.29 -4.94
CA THR A 240 38.93 15.98 -5.36
C THR A 240 39.90 16.73 -4.46
N SER A 241 40.74 16.01 -3.72
CA SER A 241 41.86 16.62 -2.98
C SER A 241 43.09 16.68 -3.90
N ASN A 242 43.54 17.88 -4.26
CA ASN A 242 44.90 18.07 -4.79
C ASN A 242 45.77 18.73 -3.71
N GLN A 243 47.05 18.34 -3.65
CA GLN A 243 48.08 18.95 -2.77
C GLN A 243 48.49 20.38 -3.20
N THR A 244 47.91 20.90 -4.27
CA THR A 244 47.97 22.31 -4.67
C THR A 244 46.68 22.98 -4.20
N ASP A 245 46.74 24.21 -3.65
CA ASP A 245 45.66 25.03 -3.05
C ASP A 245 44.30 25.19 -3.81
N GLU A 246 44.01 24.39 -4.83
CA GLU A 246 42.75 24.35 -5.58
C GLU A 246 42.02 23.01 -5.39
N SER A 247 40.97 23.01 -4.56
CA SER A 247 39.95 21.95 -4.56
C SER A 247 39.16 22.02 -5.87
N ARG A 248 38.96 20.89 -6.56
CA ARG A 248 37.99 20.80 -7.68
C ARG A 248 36.81 19.93 -7.25
N ASN A 249 35.61 20.39 -7.56
CA ASN A 249 34.40 19.62 -7.33
C ASN A 249 33.91 19.08 -8.67
N LEU A 250 33.90 17.75 -8.82
CA LEU A 250 33.24 17.10 -9.94
C LEU A 250 31.76 16.95 -9.56
N SER A 251 30.88 17.60 -10.33
CA SER A 251 29.43 17.47 -10.17
C SER A 251 28.87 16.68 -11.35
N GLN A 252 28.09 15.65 -11.06
CA GLN A 252 27.45 14.80 -12.05
C GLN A 252 25.96 14.69 -11.72
N SER A 253 25.11 14.71 -12.74
CA SER A 253 23.67 14.51 -12.56
C SER A 253 23.17 13.46 -13.53
N LEU A 254 22.30 12.58 -13.03
CA LEU A 254 21.66 11.51 -13.78
C LEU A 254 20.15 11.56 -13.57
N VAL A 255 19.39 11.58 -14.66
CA VAL A 255 17.94 11.52 -14.64
C VAL A 255 17.48 10.11 -14.95
N LEU A 256 16.85 9.49 -13.95
CA LEU A 256 16.23 8.19 -14.02
C LEU A 256 14.71 8.36 -14.09
N THR A 257 14.05 7.58 -14.94
CA THR A 257 12.59 7.51 -15.03
C THR A 257 12.12 6.10 -14.73
N GLN A 258 10.94 5.99 -14.12
CA GLN A 258 10.33 4.71 -13.75
C GLN A 258 10.21 3.75 -14.94
N GLY A 259 10.64 2.51 -14.74
CA GLY A 259 10.37 1.39 -15.64
C GLY A 259 9.10 0.62 -15.24
N THR A 260 8.67 -0.33 -16.08
CA THR A 260 7.46 -1.13 -15.81
C THR A 260 7.71 -2.27 -14.82
N GLN A 261 8.96 -2.74 -14.70
CA GLN A 261 9.29 -3.79 -13.76
C GLN A 261 9.20 -3.26 -12.33
N VAL A 262 8.61 -4.07 -11.47
CA VAL A 262 8.56 -3.83 -10.02
C VAL A 262 9.62 -4.69 -9.33
N ILE A 263 10.05 -4.24 -8.16
CA ILE A 263 10.98 -5.02 -7.33
C ILE A 263 10.33 -6.33 -6.87
N ALA A 264 11.15 -7.34 -6.55
CA ALA A 264 10.65 -8.56 -5.94
C ALA A 264 9.97 -8.26 -4.58
N PRO A 265 8.86 -8.94 -4.26
CA PRO A 265 8.18 -8.76 -2.98
C PRO A 265 9.09 -9.17 -1.82
N LYS A 266 9.07 -8.39 -0.72
CA LYS A 266 9.63 -8.82 0.56
C LYS A 266 8.92 -10.07 1.06
N ALA A 267 9.67 -10.94 1.74
CA ALA A 267 9.10 -12.14 2.34
C ALA A 267 8.15 -11.77 3.49
N LEU A 268 6.92 -12.28 3.43
CA LEU A 268 5.94 -12.13 4.52
C LEU A 268 6.38 -12.86 5.80
N VAL A 269 7.14 -13.95 5.61
CA VAL A 269 7.65 -14.82 6.67
C VAL A 269 9.14 -15.00 6.46
N ASP A 270 9.89 -15.01 7.55
CA ASP A 270 11.34 -15.10 7.56
C ASP A 270 11.80 -15.71 8.90
N GLU A 271 13.11 -15.82 9.12
CA GLU A 271 13.65 -16.39 10.37
C GLU A 271 13.26 -15.63 11.65
N ASN A 272 12.85 -14.38 11.52
CA ASN A 272 12.39 -13.51 12.61
C ASN A 272 10.84 -13.33 12.62
N LYS A 273 10.14 -13.92 11.65
CA LYS A 273 8.67 -13.93 11.51
C LYS A 273 8.22 -15.30 11.00
N LEU A 274 8.25 -16.29 11.88
CA LEU A 274 7.88 -17.66 11.57
C LEU A 274 6.36 -17.82 11.50
N PHE A 275 5.89 -18.60 10.53
CA PHE A 275 4.49 -18.95 10.34
C PHE A 275 4.43 -20.40 9.85
N VAL A 276 3.84 -21.29 10.64
CA VAL A 276 3.80 -22.73 10.34
C VAL A 276 2.35 -23.20 10.32
N PRO A 277 1.76 -23.41 9.14
CA PRO A 277 0.43 -23.99 9.02
C PRO A 277 0.52 -25.52 9.15
N ILE A 278 -0.37 -26.11 9.97
CA ILE A 278 -0.46 -27.56 10.17
C ILE A 278 -1.92 -27.98 10.02
N SER A 279 -2.19 -28.92 9.12
CA SER A 279 -3.52 -29.47 8.85
C SER A 279 -3.61 -30.93 9.26
N GLY A 280 -4.79 -31.41 9.66
CA GLY A 280 -4.96 -32.82 10.04
C GLY A 280 -6.42 -33.24 10.17
N ASP A 281 -6.64 -34.56 10.22
CA ASP A 281 -7.98 -35.17 10.27
C ASP A 281 -8.65 -35.05 11.63
N ASN A 282 -7.86 -34.96 12.69
CA ASN A 282 -8.30 -34.88 14.08
C ASN A 282 -7.22 -34.23 14.95
N ILE A 283 -7.57 -33.95 16.21
CA ILE A 283 -6.67 -33.31 17.17
C ILE A 283 -5.39 -34.14 17.41
N ASP A 284 -5.48 -35.47 17.46
CA ASP A 284 -4.32 -36.33 17.72
C ASP A 284 -3.31 -36.30 16.57
N SER A 285 -3.79 -36.22 15.31
CA SER A 285 -2.94 -36.00 14.13
C SER A 285 -2.22 -34.64 14.19
N LEU A 286 -2.91 -33.59 14.65
CA LEU A 286 -2.30 -32.27 14.83
C LEU A 286 -1.22 -32.29 15.92
N ILE A 287 -1.50 -32.95 17.05
CA ILE A 287 -0.52 -33.13 18.14
C ILE A 287 0.74 -33.84 17.62
N ALA A 288 0.59 -34.95 16.89
CA ALA A 288 1.71 -35.70 16.33
C ALA A 288 2.57 -34.82 15.41
N GLN A 289 1.95 -33.99 14.57
CA GLN A 289 2.67 -33.07 13.68
C GLN A 289 3.36 -31.93 14.42
N VAL A 290 2.74 -31.38 15.48
CA VAL A 290 3.40 -30.35 16.31
C VAL A 290 4.61 -30.95 17.05
N LEU A 291 4.51 -32.18 17.55
CA LEU A 291 5.66 -32.90 18.13
C LEU A 291 6.76 -33.15 17.09
N GLN A 292 6.40 -33.51 15.86
CA GLN A 292 7.35 -33.65 14.76
C GLN A 292 8.07 -32.33 14.44
N LEU A 293 7.34 -31.21 14.45
CA LEU A 293 7.91 -29.87 14.28
C LEU A 293 8.94 -29.59 15.37
N VAL A 294 8.58 -29.77 16.64
CA VAL A 294 9.49 -29.54 17.78
C VAL A 294 10.76 -30.37 17.63
N ASN A 295 10.64 -31.67 17.35
CA ASN A 295 11.80 -32.54 17.11
C ASN A 295 12.67 -32.07 15.94
N THR A 296 12.06 -31.57 14.86
CA THR A 296 12.79 -31.06 13.69
C THR A 296 13.58 -29.80 14.04
N VAL A 297 12.99 -28.89 14.82
CA VAL A 297 13.65 -27.66 15.26
C VAL A 297 14.76 -27.95 16.27
N GLU A 298 14.56 -28.90 17.20
CA GLU A 298 15.57 -29.30 18.20
C GLU A 298 16.79 -29.99 17.56
N ASN A 299 16.57 -30.85 16.56
CA ASN A 299 17.66 -31.51 15.85
C ASN A 299 18.35 -30.60 14.80
N GLY A 300 17.76 -29.45 14.48
CA GLY A 300 18.31 -28.45 13.55
C GLY A 300 19.12 -27.34 14.20
N VAL A 301 19.32 -27.38 15.54
CA VAL A 301 20.05 -26.34 16.29
C VAL A 301 21.52 -26.28 15.83
N GLY A 302 21.92 -25.13 15.27
CA GLY A 302 23.29 -24.88 14.77
C GLY A 302 23.42 -24.70 13.26
N LEU A 303 22.32 -24.76 12.50
CA LEU A 303 22.33 -24.64 11.03
C LEU A 303 22.08 -23.20 10.53
N HIS A 304 22.56 -22.91 9.31
CA HIS A 304 22.49 -21.60 8.65
C HIS A 304 21.05 -21.13 8.38
N ALA A 305 20.86 -19.81 8.22
CA ALA A 305 19.56 -19.17 7.97
C ALA A 305 18.79 -19.76 6.77
N ASP A 306 19.49 -20.08 5.68
CA ASP A 306 18.91 -20.65 4.46
C ASP A 306 18.21 -22.00 4.72
N PHE A 307 18.81 -22.83 5.58
CA PHE A 307 18.24 -24.11 5.97
C PHE A 307 16.93 -23.96 6.76
N ARG A 308 16.79 -22.89 7.55
CA ARG A 308 15.54 -22.59 8.29
C ARG A 308 14.42 -22.17 7.36
N ALA A 309 14.72 -21.39 6.32
CA ALA A 309 13.74 -21.01 5.30
C ALA A 309 13.24 -22.22 4.49
N GLU A 310 14.14 -23.14 4.12
CA GLU A 310 13.77 -24.40 3.48
C GLU A 310 12.89 -25.28 4.38
N GLN A 311 13.20 -25.36 5.69
CA GLN A 311 12.36 -26.11 6.62
C GLN A 311 10.94 -25.54 6.73
N LEU A 312 10.78 -24.22 6.80
CA LEU A 312 9.45 -23.58 6.78
C LEU A 312 8.68 -23.92 5.51
N LYS A 313 9.35 -23.89 4.35
CA LYS A 313 8.75 -24.20 3.05
C LYS A 313 8.07 -25.58 3.05
N THR A 314 8.71 -26.59 3.63
CA THR A 314 8.15 -27.95 3.68
C THR A 314 6.80 -28.03 4.41
N TRP A 315 6.56 -27.17 5.40
CA TRP A 315 5.27 -27.14 6.11
C TRP A 315 4.15 -26.53 5.27
N PHE A 316 4.46 -25.52 4.46
CA PHE A 316 3.50 -24.99 3.49
C PHE A 316 3.15 -26.02 2.41
N GLU A 317 4.12 -26.79 1.93
CA GLU A 317 3.90 -27.83 0.91
C GLU A 317 3.12 -29.04 1.43
N ARG A 318 3.24 -29.34 2.73
CA ARG A 318 2.48 -30.42 3.40
C ARG A 318 1.04 -30.03 3.76
N TYR A 319 0.73 -28.74 3.75
CA TYR A 319 -0.60 -28.27 4.14
C TYR A 319 -1.66 -28.80 3.17
N ASP A 320 -2.56 -29.61 3.69
CA ASP A 320 -3.72 -30.11 2.94
C ASP A 320 -4.91 -29.18 3.16
N ALA A 321 -5.34 -28.54 2.08
CA ALA A 321 -6.51 -27.67 2.06
C ALA A 321 -7.84 -28.43 2.26
N ASN A 322 -7.86 -29.76 2.09
CA ASN A 322 -9.05 -30.59 2.25
C ASN A 322 -9.22 -31.20 3.64
N ALA A 323 -8.18 -31.16 4.48
CA ALA A 323 -8.26 -31.63 5.86
C ALA A 323 -9.39 -30.91 6.64
N PRO A 324 -10.04 -31.57 7.61
CA PRO A 324 -11.12 -30.96 8.38
C PRO A 324 -10.63 -29.95 9.43
N LEU A 325 -9.38 -30.06 9.92
CA LEU A 325 -8.83 -29.18 10.94
C LEU A 325 -7.48 -28.59 10.52
N ALA A 326 -7.17 -27.41 11.05
CA ALA A 326 -5.84 -26.84 11.01
C ALA A 326 -5.57 -25.93 12.21
N LEU A 327 -4.29 -25.80 12.50
CA LEU A 327 -3.72 -24.81 13.39
C LEU A 327 -2.61 -24.04 12.68
N VAL A 328 -2.26 -22.90 13.26
CA VAL A 328 -1.09 -22.13 12.84
C VAL A 328 -0.26 -21.81 14.07
N LEU A 329 1.06 -21.97 13.95
CA LEU A 329 2.03 -21.46 14.92
C LEU A 329 2.71 -20.22 14.35
N MET A 330 2.73 -19.14 15.13
CA MET A 330 3.43 -17.90 14.80
C MET A 330 4.47 -17.59 15.88
N ALA A 331 5.68 -17.25 15.48
CA ALA A 331 6.77 -16.98 16.42
C ALA A 331 7.79 -15.99 15.84
N ALA A 332 8.48 -15.25 16.71
CA ALA A 332 9.51 -14.31 16.30
C ALA A 332 10.91 -14.96 16.19
N SER A 333 11.06 -16.21 16.63
CA SER A 333 12.31 -16.95 16.61
C SER A 333 12.06 -18.45 16.73
N SER A 334 13.06 -19.27 16.45
CA SER A 334 12.96 -20.72 16.63
C SER A 334 12.74 -21.13 18.09
N ASP A 335 13.22 -20.35 19.06
CA ASP A 335 12.99 -20.64 20.48
C ASP A 335 11.58 -20.25 20.91
N ASP A 336 11.06 -19.11 20.43
CA ASP A 336 9.66 -18.75 20.62
C ASP A 336 8.72 -19.77 19.97
N LEU A 337 9.11 -20.36 18.83
CA LEU A 337 8.32 -21.40 18.17
C LEU A 337 8.16 -22.63 19.05
N LYS A 338 9.18 -23.01 19.84
CA LYS A 338 9.09 -24.12 20.81
C LYS A 338 8.11 -23.78 21.93
N LEU A 339 8.13 -22.54 22.43
CA LEU A 339 7.20 -22.08 23.46
C LEU A 339 5.74 -22.08 22.96
N GLU A 340 5.53 -21.59 21.74
CA GLU A 340 4.22 -21.57 21.09
C GLU A 340 3.71 -22.99 20.79
N ALA A 341 4.58 -23.88 20.32
CA ALA A 341 4.27 -25.29 20.12
C ALA A 341 3.85 -25.98 21.44
N LYS A 342 4.60 -25.73 22.53
CA LYS A 342 4.26 -26.27 23.86
C LYS A 342 2.91 -25.74 24.39
N ALA A 343 2.64 -24.45 24.18
CA ALA A 343 1.36 -23.85 24.56
C ALA A 343 0.21 -24.47 23.74
N MET A 344 0.41 -24.66 22.43
CA MET A 344 -0.55 -25.31 21.54
C MET A 344 -0.83 -26.76 21.95
N LEU A 345 0.20 -27.56 22.26
CA LEU A 345 0.04 -28.93 22.72
C LEU A 345 -0.80 -29.01 24.00
N THR A 346 -0.46 -28.19 25.00
CA THR A 346 -1.24 -28.07 26.25
C THR A 346 -2.71 -27.72 25.96
N ALA A 347 -2.95 -26.80 25.02
CA ALA A 347 -4.29 -26.40 24.64
C ALA A 347 -5.07 -27.54 23.95
N LEU A 348 -4.45 -28.23 22.98
CA LEU A 348 -5.04 -29.36 22.26
C LEU A 348 -5.37 -30.56 23.17
N GLU A 349 -4.68 -30.72 24.29
CA GLU A 349 -4.97 -31.73 25.30
C GLU A 349 -6.06 -31.31 26.29
N SER A 350 -6.42 -30.03 26.35
CA SER A 350 -7.40 -29.53 27.30
C SER A 350 -8.84 -29.98 26.98
N ASP A 351 -9.60 -30.22 28.03
CA ASP A 351 -11.04 -30.57 27.97
C ASP A 351 -11.86 -29.49 27.25
N ALA A 352 -11.50 -28.22 27.48
CA ALA A 352 -12.09 -27.06 26.82
C ALA A 352 -12.06 -27.15 25.29
N ILE A 353 -10.97 -27.66 24.71
CA ILE A 353 -10.84 -27.81 23.26
C ILE A 353 -11.44 -29.12 22.79
N ARG A 354 -11.06 -30.24 23.43
CA ARG A 354 -11.46 -31.59 22.97
C ARG A 354 -12.95 -31.83 23.07
N HIS A 355 -13.58 -31.34 24.12
CA HIS A 355 -14.98 -31.68 24.44
C HIS A 355 -15.90 -30.47 24.36
N HIS A 356 -15.42 -29.27 24.68
CA HIS A 356 -16.24 -28.04 24.61
C HIS A 356 -16.07 -27.22 23.34
N GLY A 357 -15.16 -27.61 22.43
CA GLY A 357 -14.99 -26.97 21.13
C GLY A 357 -14.49 -25.53 21.20
N GLN A 358 -13.81 -25.14 22.30
CA GLN A 358 -13.25 -23.80 22.44
C GLN A 358 -12.13 -23.54 21.41
N HIS A 359 -11.89 -22.26 21.14
CA HIS A 359 -10.77 -21.81 20.34
C HIS A 359 -9.56 -21.51 21.23
N PHE A 360 -8.36 -21.61 20.65
CA PHE A 360 -7.12 -21.23 21.29
C PHE A 360 -6.41 -20.17 20.45
N LYS A 361 -5.87 -19.15 21.12
CA LYS A 361 -5.10 -18.08 20.49
C LYS A 361 -4.07 -17.50 21.44
N THR A 362 -2.85 -17.26 20.96
CA THR A 362 -1.78 -16.60 21.72
C THR A 362 -1.62 -15.13 21.30
N PRO A 363 -0.98 -14.28 22.13
CA PRO A 363 -0.63 -12.91 21.74
C PRO A 363 0.27 -12.84 20.49
N ALA A 364 1.14 -13.84 20.29
CA ALA A 364 2.01 -13.97 19.13
C ALA A 364 1.21 -14.20 17.84
N GLY A 365 0.07 -14.88 17.93
CA GLY A 365 -0.84 -15.12 16.81
C GLY A 365 -1.08 -16.59 16.49
N SER A 366 -0.41 -17.52 17.20
CA SER A 366 -0.70 -18.94 17.08
C SER A 366 -2.14 -19.20 17.45
N CYS A 367 -2.83 -20.05 16.69
CA CYS A 367 -4.25 -20.32 16.91
C CYS A 367 -4.73 -21.67 16.40
N PHE A 368 -5.81 -22.15 17.01
CA PHE A 368 -6.54 -23.36 16.64
C PHE A 368 -8.04 -23.18 16.93
N THR A 369 -8.90 -23.71 16.06
CA THR A 369 -10.35 -23.73 16.24
C THR A 369 -10.85 -25.17 16.13
N ALA A 370 -11.38 -25.73 17.24
CA ALA A 370 -11.86 -27.12 17.27
C ALA A 370 -13.13 -27.35 16.44
N ARG A 371 -13.95 -26.31 16.25
CA ARG A 371 -15.14 -26.32 15.38
C ARG A 371 -15.01 -25.22 14.33
N PRO A 372 -14.23 -25.45 13.25
CA PRO A 372 -14.08 -24.48 12.17
C PRO A 372 -15.43 -24.06 11.59
N LEU A 373 -15.57 -22.79 11.22
CA LEU A 373 -16.83 -22.25 10.69
C LEU A 373 -16.96 -22.45 9.17
N GLY A 374 -15.86 -22.76 8.48
CA GLY A 374 -15.83 -22.92 7.03
C GLY A 374 -16.15 -21.63 6.27
N ASP A 375 -16.22 -21.74 4.94
CA ASP A 375 -16.42 -20.59 4.05
C ASP A 375 -17.89 -20.28 3.75
N ALA A 376 -18.82 -21.16 4.09
CA ALA A 376 -20.25 -21.03 3.76
C ALA A 376 -20.88 -19.73 4.31
N GLY A 377 -20.44 -19.29 5.50
CA GLY A 377 -20.89 -18.07 6.16
C GLY A 377 -19.85 -16.94 6.15
N LEU A 378 -18.81 -17.03 5.31
CA LEU A 378 -17.75 -16.02 5.26
C LEU A 378 -18.31 -14.68 4.78
N THR A 379 -18.18 -13.66 5.61
CA THR A 379 -18.78 -12.34 5.41
C THR A 379 -17.72 -11.26 5.50
N PHE A 380 -17.54 -10.47 4.44
CA PHE A 380 -16.72 -9.28 4.53
C PHE A 380 -17.52 -8.14 5.16
N VAL A 381 -16.91 -7.47 6.14
CA VAL A 381 -17.51 -6.34 6.84
C VAL A 381 -16.68 -5.10 6.60
N TYR A 382 -17.32 -4.04 6.16
CA TYR A 382 -16.67 -2.79 5.80
C TYR A 382 -16.89 -1.74 6.90
N PRO A 383 -15.82 -1.15 7.47
CA PRO A 383 -15.95 -0.17 8.54
C PRO A 383 -16.45 1.20 8.03
N GLY A 384 -16.97 2.01 8.95
CA GLY A 384 -17.40 3.38 8.67
C GLY A 384 -16.27 4.41 8.67
N VAL A 385 -16.64 5.69 8.58
CA VAL A 385 -15.70 6.83 8.59
C VAL A 385 -14.90 6.93 9.89
N GLY A 386 -13.69 7.49 9.83
CA GLY A 386 -12.84 7.80 10.99
C GLY A 386 -12.17 6.58 11.64
N THR A 387 -11.96 5.51 10.86
CA THR A 387 -11.11 4.36 11.22
C THR A 387 -9.67 4.52 10.69
N VAL A 388 -9.47 5.40 9.71
CA VAL A 388 -8.14 5.73 9.16
C VAL A 388 -7.27 6.47 10.18
N TYR A 389 -5.96 6.35 10.04
CA TYR A 389 -4.99 6.98 10.93
C TYR A 389 -3.69 7.29 10.19
N ALA A 390 -2.89 8.20 10.77
CA ALA A 390 -1.61 8.61 10.21
C ALA A 390 -0.70 7.40 9.95
N ASN A 391 -0.07 7.39 8.78
CA ASN A 391 0.91 6.40 8.34
C ASN A 391 0.36 4.96 8.20
N MET A 392 -0.95 4.77 8.01
CA MET A 392 -1.51 3.44 7.77
C MET A 392 -0.93 2.80 6.50
N PHE A 393 -0.61 1.50 6.55
CA PHE A 393 -0.13 0.69 5.42
C PHE A 393 1.18 1.15 4.75
N ASN A 394 1.97 1.99 5.42
CA ASN A 394 3.14 2.65 4.83
C ASN A 394 4.22 1.70 4.23
N ASN A 395 4.29 0.45 4.70
CA ASN A 395 5.24 -0.57 4.24
C ASN A 395 4.59 -1.69 3.41
N LEU A 396 3.27 -1.67 3.19
CA LEU A 396 2.54 -2.78 2.60
C LEU A 396 2.94 -3.01 1.12
N HIS A 397 3.30 -1.95 0.40
CA HIS A 397 3.76 -2.01 -0.99
C HIS A 397 5.04 -2.83 -1.18
N GLU A 398 5.88 -2.91 -0.16
CA GLU A 398 7.14 -3.66 -0.23
C GLU A 398 6.89 -5.18 -0.29
N TYR A 399 5.77 -5.63 0.27
CA TYR A 399 5.35 -7.03 0.27
C TYR A 399 4.43 -7.35 -0.92
N PHE A 400 3.68 -6.36 -1.41
CA PHE A 400 2.73 -6.53 -2.50
C PHE A 400 2.95 -5.51 -3.66
N PRO A 401 4.17 -5.43 -4.23
CA PRO A 401 4.50 -4.40 -5.22
C PRO A 401 3.71 -4.54 -6.52
N ALA A 402 3.39 -5.78 -6.94
CA ALA A 402 2.57 -6.04 -8.12
C ALA A 402 1.13 -5.53 -7.95
N LEU A 403 0.54 -5.73 -6.77
CA LEU A 403 -0.80 -5.24 -6.45
C LEU A 403 -0.83 -3.71 -6.49
N TYR A 404 0.10 -3.04 -5.79
CA TYR A 404 0.18 -1.58 -5.81
C TYR A 404 0.35 -1.04 -7.24
N HIS A 405 1.22 -1.67 -8.04
CA HIS A 405 1.41 -1.29 -9.43
C HIS A 405 0.13 -1.46 -10.27
N GLN A 406 -0.63 -2.52 -10.05
CA GLN A 406 -1.93 -2.72 -10.70
C GLN A 406 -2.93 -1.64 -10.30
N LEU A 407 -3.08 -1.36 -9.00
CA LEU A 407 -4.07 -0.39 -8.53
C LEU A 407 -3.76 1.04 -9.01
N GLU A 408 -2.49 1.43 -9.08
CA GLU A 408 -2.08 2.71 -9.68
C GLU A 408 -2.38 2.81 -11.18
N ARG A 409 -2.43 1.68 -11.89
CA ARG A 409 -2.80 1.66 -13.31
C ARG A 409 -4.30 1.73 -13.51
N GLU A 410 -5.06 1.12 -12.61
CA GLU A 410 -6.52 1.09 -12.63
C GLU A 410 -7.13 2.42 -12.17
N GLY A 411 -6.44 3.18 -11.32
CA GLY A 411 -6.88 4.51 -10.92
C GLY A 411 -5.92 5.28 -10.00
N ASP A 412 -6.42 6.34 -9.38
CA ASP A 412 -5.66 7.24 -8.52
C ASP A 412 -5.58 6.74 -7.07
N LEU A 413 -4.59 5.87 -6.81
CA LEU A 413 -4.36 5.31 -5.47
C LEU A 413 -3.96 6.39 -4.45
N SER A 414 -3.25 7.44 -4.88
CA SER A 414 -2.82 8.55 -4.02
C SER A 414 -4.02 9.31 -3.48
N ALA A 415 -4.92 9.72 -4.37
CA ALA A 415 -6.14 10.42 -3.99
C ALA A 415 -7.09 9.49 -3.22
N MET A 416 -7.19 8.22 -3.59
CA MET A 416 -8.03 7.25 -2.90
C MET A 416 -7.59 7.02 -1.44
N LEU A 417 -6.28 6.99 -1.16
CA LEU A 417 -5.77 6.88 0.20
C LEU A 417 -5.69 8.23 0.92
N GLN A 418 -5.89 9.36 0.23
CA GLN A 418 -5.62 10.71 0.74
C GLN A 418 -4.17 10.81 1.25
N SER A 419 -3.23 10.38 0.41
CA SER A 419 -1.83 10.21 0.78
C SER A 419 -1.16 11.49 1.34
N PRO A 420 -1.47 12.74 0.89
CA PRO A 420 -0.86 13.93 1.48
C PRO A 420 -1.22 14.15 2.94
N GLN A 421 -2.39 13.67 3.39
CA GLN A 421 -2.83 13.78 4.79
C GLN A 421 -2.40 12.56 5.62
N ILE A 422 -2.53 11.35 5.07
CA ILE A 422 -2.21 10.11 5.78
C ILE A 422 -0.71 9.98 6.03
N TYR A 423 0.13 10.30 5.04
CA TYR A 423 1.59 10.15 5.13
C TYR A 423 2.30 11.50 5.38
N ALA A 424 1.57 12.50 5.90
CA ALA A 424 2.16 13.76 6.32
C ALA A 424 3.16 13.55 7.47
N ALA A 425 4.23 14.36 7.48
CA ALA A 425 5.20 14.32 8.57
C ALA A 425 4.60 14.68 9.93
N ASP A 426 3.65 15.62 9.98
CA ASP A 426 2.85 15.89 11.18
C ASP A 426 1.64 14.96 11.23
N VAL A 427 1.65 14.02 12.18
CA VAL A 427 0.57 13.06 12.45
C VAL A 427 -0.77 13.73 12.77
N LYS A 428 -0.77 15.00 13.20
CA LYS A 428 -2.01 15.77 13.44
C LYS A 428 -2.75 16.09 12.15
N THR A 429 -2.06 16.11 11.00
CA THR A 429 -2.68 16.37 9.69
C THR A 429 -3.79 15.36 9.39
N ALA A 430 -3.53 14.07 9.60
CA ALA A 430 -4.52 13.01 9.44
C ALA A 430 -5.69 13.16 10.43
N ALA A 431 -5.42 13.60 11.66
CA ALA A 431 -6.46 13.85 12.66
C ALA A 431 -7.38 15.04 12.32
N SER A 432 -6.90 15.98 11.51
CA SER A 432 -7.66 17.14 11.03
C SER A 432 -8.38 16.95 9.69
N MET A 433 -8.36 15.73 9.13
CA MET A 433 -9.05 15.44 7.87
C MET A 433 -10.54 15.76 7.97
N SER A 434 -11.07 16.42 6.95
CA SER A 434 -12.51 16.64 6.81
C SER A 434 -13.27 15.32 6.63
N LEU A 435 -14.60 15.37 6.75
CA LEU A 435 -15.44 14.19 6.60
C LEU A 435 -15.30 13.53 5.22
N SER A 436 -15.24 14.34 4.15
CA SER A 436 -15.04 13.85 2.77
C SER A 436 -13.70 13.12 2.63
N GLN A 437 -12.62 13.70 3.13
CA GLN A 437 -11.29 13.08 3.12
C GLN A 437 -11.26 11.78 3.93
N GLN A 438 -11.88 11.75 5.12
CA GLN A 438 -11.97 10.53 5.93
C GLN A 438 -12.80 9.44 5.22
N ALA A 439 -13.88 9.80 4.54
CA ALA A 439 -14.71 8.87 3.78
C ALA A 439 -13.93 8.27 2.61
N ILE A 440 -13.25 9.10 1.81
CA ILE A 440 -12.43 8.66 0.67
C ILE A 440 -11.33 7.71 1.14
N SER A 441 -10.54 8.12 2.13
CA SER A 441 -9.43 7.32 2.65
C SER A 441 -9.91 6.00 3.29
N GLY A 442 -11.08 6.02 3.96
CA GLY A 442 -11.70 4.82 4.50
C GLY A 442 -12.11 3.82 3.41
N VAL A 443 -12.76 4.30 2.34
CA VAL A 443 -13.05 3.47 1.15
C VAL A 443 -11.76 2.95 0.54
N GLY A 444 -10.72 3.77 0.43
CA GLY A 444 -9.42 3.38 -0.11
C GLY A 444 -8.73 2.27 0.67
N ALA A 445 -8.78 2.34 2.01
CA ALA A 445 -8.26 1.29 2.88
C ALA A 445 -8.98 -0.04 2.65
N SER A 446 -10.32 -0.02 2.63
CA SER A 446 -11.14 -1.18 2.35
C SER A 446 -10.95 -1.74 0.94
N TYR A 447 -10.79 -0.86 -0.06
CA TYR A 447 -10.55 -1.23 -1.46
C TYR A 447 -9.23 -1.99 -1.58
N LEU A 448 -8.13 -1.43 -1.08
CA LEU A 448 -6.81 -2.04 -1.08
C LEU A 448 -6.81 -3.41 -0.40
N PHE A 449 -7.38 -3.53 0.81
CA PHE A 449 -7.44 -4.81 1.51
C PHE A 449 -8.37 -5.82 0.82
N THR A 450 -9.48 -5.37 0.23
CA THR A 450 -10.35 -6.28 -0.54
C THR A 450 -9.58 -6.86 -1.72
N LYS A 451 -8.83 -6.04 -2.48
CA LYS A 451 -8.02 -6.54 -3.59
C LYS A 451 -6.91 -7.47 -3.11
N LEU A 452 -6.27 -7.15 -1.99
CA LEU A 452 -5.27 -8.02 -1.37
C LEU A 452 -5.87 -9.40 -1.03
N LEU A 453 -6.98 -9.45 -0.30
CA LEU A 453 -7.59 -10.72 0.11
C LEU A 453 -8.11 -11.53 -1.07
N THR A 454 -8.79 -10.87 -2.03
CA THR A 454 -9.49 -11.55 -3.13
C THR A 454 -8.56 -11.90 -4.30
N GLN A 455 -7.57 -11.07 -4.62
CA GLN A 455 -6.69 -11.29 -5.78
C GLN A 455 -5.37 -11.99 -5.39
N VAL A 456 -4.78 -11.64 -4.24
CA VAL A 456 -3.49 -12.21 -3.82
C VAL A 456 -3.68 -13.49 -3.01
N PHE A 457 -4.61 -13.48 -2.05
CA PHE A 457 -4.90 -14.65 -1.21
C PHE A 457 -6.09 -15.49 -1.69
N ASN A 458 -6.80 -15.07 -2.74
CA ASN A 458 -7.94 -15.78 -3.32
C ASN A 458 -9.07 -16.11 -2.31
N ILE A 459 -9.27 -15.23 -1.32
CA ILE A 459 -10.34 -15.35 -0.33
C ILE A 459 -11.63 -14.77 -0.91
N LYS A 460 -12.69 -15.56 -0.95
CA LYS A 460 -13.96 -15.20 -1.59
C LYS A 460 -15.11 -15.16 -0.57
N PRO A 461 -15.64 -13.98 -0.20
CA PRO A 461 -16.78 -13.90 0.70
C PRO A 461 -18.06 -14.47 0.04
N LYS A 462 -18.99 -14.94 0.86
CA LYS A 462 -20.37 -15.31 0.43
C LYS A 462 -21.36 -14.18 0.71
N MET A 463 -21.04 -13.33 1.67
CA MET A 463 -21.83 -12.16 2.03
C MET A 463 -20.92 -10.95 2.23
N ALA A 464 -21.49 -9.76 2.10
CA ALA A 464 -20.84 -8.53 2.49
C ALA A 464 -21.84 -7.57 3.14
N LEU A 465 -21.35 -6.76 4.09
CA LEU A 465 -22.14 -5.70 4.72
C LEU A 465 -21.25 -4.53 5.15
N GLY A 466 -21.86 -3.37 5.34
CA GLY A 466 -21.16 -2.16 5.76
C GLY A 466 -21.67 -1.59 7.08
N TYR A 467 -20.75 -1.10 7.91
CA TYR A 467 -21.07 -0.22 9.01
C TYR A 467 -21.12 1.23 8.49
N SER A 468 -22.31 1.85 8.46
CA SER A 468 -22.47 3.25 8.00
C SER A 468 -21.88 3.43 6.58
N MET A 469 -20.96 4.38 6.40
CA MET A 469 -20.22 4.61 5.15
C MET A 469 -19.52 3.37 4.57
N GLY A 470 -19.26 2.35 5.40
CA GLY A 470 -18.75 1.06 4.94
C GLY A 470 -19.63 0.42 3.88
N GLU A 471 -20.92 0.75 3.80
CA GLU A 471 -21.82 0.25 2.76
C GLU A 471 -21.38 0.74 1.37
N ALA A 472 -20.99 2.01 1.22
CA ALA A 472 -20.40 2.51 -0.03
C ALA A 472 -19.03 1.85 -0.32
N ALA A 473 -18.21 1.63 0.71
CA ALA A 473 -16.91 0.97 0.57
C ALA A 473 -17.05 -0.46 0.04
N MET A 474 -18.06 -1.19 0.49
CA MET A 474 -18.38 -2.56 0.05
C MET A 474 -18.57 -2.64 -1.46
N TRP A 475 -19.43 -1.79 -2.03
CA TRP A 475 -19.73 -1.77 -3.47
C TRP A 475 -18.53 -1.36 -4.32
N ALA A 476 -17.77 -0.36 -3.86
CA ALA A 476 -16.56 0.08 -4.53
C ALA A 476 -15.47 -1.02 -4.54
N SER A 477 -15.39 -1.81 -3.48
CA SER A 477 -14.31 -2.78 -3.26
C SER A 477 -14.54 -4.13 -3.95
N LEU A 478 -15.79 -4.60 -3.98
CA LEU A 478 -16.19 -5.93 -4.48
C LEU A 478 -16.53 -5.94 -5.98
N ASP A 479 -15.94 -5.02 -6.76
CA ASP A 479 -16.06 -4.96 -8.22
C ASP A 479 -17.49 -4.77 -8.75
N VAL A 480 -18.38 -4.19 -7.96
CA VAL A 480 -19.76 -3.90 -8.40
C VAL A 480 -19.83 -2.62 -9.22
N TRP A 481 -19.25 -1.52 -8.73
CA TRP A 481 -19.20 -0.27 -9.49
C TRP A 481 -18.16 -0.32 -10.61
N GLN A 482 -18.52 0.26 -11.76
CA GLN A 482 -17.65 0.31 -12.94
C GLN A 482 -16.43 1.21 -12.73
N THR A 483 -16.64 2.39 -12.15
CA THR A 483 -15.61 3.43 -11.97
C THR A 483 -15.56 3.92 -10.53
N PRO A 484 -15.18 3.08 -9.54
CA PRO A 484 -15.18 3.48 -8.13
C PRO A 484 -14.28 4.70 -7.85
N HIS A 485 -13.23 4.91 -8.64
CA HIS A 485 -12.32 6.04 -8.51
C HIS A 485 -12.96 7.40 -8.90
N ALA A 486 -14.03 7.39 -9.71
CA ALA A 486 -14.78 8.61 -10.02
C ALA A 486 -15.42 9.22 -8.77
N MET A 487 -15.72 8.38 -7.77
CA MET A 487 -16.30 8.80 -6.50
C MET A 487 -15.36 9.64 -5.64
N ILE A 488 -14.04 9.62 -5.91
CA ILE A 488 -13.06 10.43 -5.18
C ILE A 488 -13.38 11.92 -5.38
N LYS A 489 -13.27 12.40 -6.63
CA LYS A 489 -13.56 13.81 -6.96
C LYS A 489 -15.01 14.19 -6.68
N ALA A 490 -15.94 13.25 -6.86
CA ALA A 490 -17.35 13.49 -6.55
C ALA A 490 -17.55 13.74 -5.05
N THR A 491 -16.88 12.97 -4.18
CA THR A 491 -16.96 13.11 -2.72
C THR A 491 -16.24 14.37 -2.24
N GLU A 492 -15.05 14.67 -2.78
CA GLU A 492 -14.28 15.88 -2.45
C GLU A 492 -15.07 17.17 -2.70
N ASN A 493 -15.85 17.20 -3.78
CA ASN A 493 -16.63 18.38 -4.19
C ASN A 493 -18.11 18.30 -3.79
N SER A 494 -18.50 17.32 -2.98
CA SER A 494 -19.91 17.08 -2.67
C SER A 494 -20.46 18.08 -1.66
N ASN A 495 -21.56 18.75 -2.01
CA ASN A 495 -22.32 19.55 -1.06
C ASN A 495 -22.85 18.73 0.11
N ILE A 496 -23.13 17.43 -0.09
CA ILE A 496 -23.60 16.53 0.97
C ILE A 496 -22.54 16.47 2.07
N PHE A 497 -21.30 16.12 1.69
CA PHE A 497 -20.21 15.88 2.61
C PHE A 497 -19.59 17.14 3.19
N ASN A 498 -19.54 18.24 2.44
CA ASN A 498 -18.85 19.45 2.88
C ASN A 498 -19.76 20.47 3.59
N HIS A 499 -21.07 20.46 3.30
CA HIS A 499 -21.99 21.51 3.77
C HIS A 499 -23.28 20.97 4.40
N ALA A 500 -23.91 19.94 3.82
CA ALA A 500 -25.24 19.54 4.25
C ALA A 500 -25.24 18.80 5.59
N ILE A 501 -24.36 17.81 5.71
CA ILE A 501 -24.24 16.96 6.90
C ILE A 501 -22.94 17.16 7.66
N SER A 502 -22.02 17.99 7.18
CA SER A 502 -20.84 18.46 7.92
C SER A 502 -20.60 19.94 7.62
N GLY A 503 -19.50 20.52 8.10
CA GLY A 503 -19.22 21.95 7.91
C GLY A 503 -20.30 22.82 8.55
N GLU A 504 -21.04 23.56 7.72
CA GLU A 504 -22.14 24.45 8.12
C GLU A 504 -23.41 23.69 8.53
N LEU A 505 -23.50 22.38 8.29
CA LEU A 505 -24.66 21.56 8.65
C LEU A 505 -25.98 22.13 8.09
N THR A 506 -26.00 22.50 6.81
CA THR A 506 -27.15 23.20 6.21
C THR A 506 -28.46 22.40 6.30
N ALA A 507 -28.39 21.06 6.34
CA ALA A 507 -29.56 20.23 6.56
C ALA A 507 -30.13 20.41 7.99
N VAL A 508 -29.25 20.54 8.99
CA VAL A 508 -29.65 20.83 10.38
C VAL A 508 -30.22 22.24 10.50
N HIS A 509 -29.61 23.24 9.87
CA HIS A 509 -30.17 24.61 9.82
C HIS A 509 -31.60 24.62 9.28
N ARG A 510 -31.85 23.93 8.16
CA ARG A 510 -33.20 23.82 7.56
C ARG A 510 -34.16 23.08 8.48
N ALA A 511 -33.75 21.94 9.03
CA ALA A 511 -34.59 21.14 9.92
C ALA A 511 -35.00 21.89 11.19
N TRP A 512 -34.11 22.72 11.73
CA TRP A 512 -34.33 23.51 12.93
C TRP A 512 -34.86 24.92 12.66
N GLN A 513 -35.05 25.28 11.38
CA GLN A 513 -35.49 26.61 10.93
C GLN A 513 -34.63 27.75 11.51
N LEU A 514 -33.32 27.52 11.57
CA LEU A 514 -32.37 28.52 12.07
C LEU A 514 -32.12 29.59 11.00
N LYS A 515 -31.82 30.81 11.46
CA LYS A 515 -31.32 31.88 10.58
C LYS A 515 -29.88 31.59 10.16
N ASP A 516 -29.46 32.16 9.03
CA ASP A 516 -28.13 31.93 8.43
C ASP A 516 -26.96 32.32 9.37
N ASN A 517 -27.18 33.20 10.35
CA ASN A 517 -26.17 33.66 11.29
C ASN A 517 -26.13 32.90 12.62
N GLU A 518 -27.03 31.92 12.84
CA GLU A 518 -27.08 31.16 14.09
C GLU A 518 -26.07 30.01 14.06
N SER A 519 -25.04 30.04 14.91
CA SER A 519 -24.04 28.97 14.96
C SER A 519 -24.56 27.71 15.66
N ILE A 520 -24.30 26.53 15.09
CA ILE A 520 -24.55 25.24 15.73
C ILE A 520 -23.25 24.71 16.35
N VAL A 521 -23.28 24.42 17.65
CA VAL A 521 -22.25 23.57 18.28
C VAL A 521 -22.73 22.13 18.25
N TRP A 522 -22.28 21.38 17.25
CA TRP A 522 -22.64 19.98 17.05
C TRP A 522 -21.58 19.05 17.65
N ASN A 523 -22.02 18.00 18.34
CA ASN A 523 -21.11 16.94 18.80
C ASN A 523 -21.82 15.57 18.84
N SER A 524 -21.03 14.52 18.93
CA SER A 524 -21.46 13.12 19.06
C SER A 524 -20.84 12.48 20.30
N PHE A 525 -21.59 11.63 20.98
CA PHE A 525 -21.15 10.93 22.19
C PHE A 525 -21.46 9.44 22.10
N VAL A 526 -20.47 8.61 22.45
CA VAL A 526 -20.66 7.18 22.68
C VAL A 526 -21.07 6.97 24.13
N VAL A 527 -22.16 6.27 24.37
CA VAL A 527 -22.70 5.99 25.71
C VAL A 527 -23.06 4.51 25.84
N ARG A 528 -22.73 3.91 26.98
CA ARG A 528 -23.10 2.52 27.30
C ARG A 528 -24.48 2.48 27.97
N THR A 529 -25.52 2.13 27.21
CA THR A 529 -26.92 2.10 27.67
C THR A 529 -27.80 1.38 26.64
N ASP A 530 -28.97 0.89 27.06
CA ASP A 530 -29.95 0.31 26.15
C ASP A 530 -30.61 1.40 25.28
N SER A 531 -30.85 1.11 24.00
CA SER A 531 -31.41 2.09 23.07
C SER A 531 -32.81 2.58 23.48
N ASN A 532 -33.59 1.75 24.18
CA ASN A 532 -34.93 2.09 24.63
C ASN A 532 -34.93 3.14 25.75
N GLU A 533 -33.90 3.13 26.61
CA GLU A 533 -33.72 4.18 27.63
C GLU A 533 -33.54 5.56 26.97
N ILE A 534 -32.75 5.62 25.89
CA ILE A 534 -32.56 6.85 25.11
C ILE A 534 -33.87 7.23 24.41
N LYS A 535 -34.50 6.29 23.69
CA LYS A 535 -35.73 6.53 22.92
C LYS A 535 -36.86 7.10 23.78
N ALA A 536 -37.00 6.63 25.03
CA ALA A 536 -38.01 7.10 25.96
C ALA A 536 -37.85 8.59 26.33
N LEU A 537 -36.60 9.10 26.36
CA LEU A 537 -36.30 10.48 26.75
C LEU A 537 -36.13 11.44 25.57
N LEU A 538 -35.84 10.94 24.35
CA LEU A 538 -35.61 11.76 23.17
C LEU A 538 -36.70 12.84 22.90
N PRO A 539 -38.01 12.60 23.15
CA PRO A 539 -39.03 13.64 22.97
C PRO A 539 -38.79 14.92 23.80
N GLU A 540 -38.10 14.83 24.94
CA GLU A 540 -37.72 15.99 25.78
C GLU A 540 -36.52 16.78 25.20
N PHE A 541 -35.79 16.19 24.25
CA PHE A 541 -34.53 16.75 23.71
C PHE A 541 -34.55 16.82 22.18
N PRO A 542 -35.34 17.72 21.56
CA PRO A 542 -35.59 17.74 20.11
C PRO A 542 -34.37 18.04 19.23
N ARG A 543 -33.22 18.40 19.83
CA ARG A 543 -31.94 18.66 19.14
C ARG A 543 -30.88 17.61 19.45
N ALA A 544 -31.24 16.50 20.09
CA ALA A 544 -30.42 15.33 20.26
C ALA A 544 -31.07 14.15 19.52
N TYR A 545 -30.24 13.29 18.92
CA TYR A 545 -30.68 12.15 18.14
C TYR A 545 -29.95 10.90 18.60
N LEU A 546 -30.64 9.76 18.62
CA LEU A 546 -30.01 8.44 18.62
C LEU A 546 -29.58 8.13 17.19
N ALA A 547 -28.28 8.24 16.92
CA ALA A 547 -27.73 8.09 15.58
C ALA A 547 -27.37 6.62 15.28
N ILE A 548 -26.79 5.91 16.25
CA ILE A 548 -26.34 4.52 16.05
C ILE A 548 -26.63 3.65 17.27
N ILE A 549 -27.12 2.43 17.04
CA ILE A 549 -27.26 1.36 18.03
C ILE A 549 -26.23 0.28 17.70
N GLN A 550 -25.34 -0.07 18.63
CA GLN A 550 -24.20 -0.97 18.38
C GLN A 550 -23.83 -1.78 19.63
N GLY A 551 -24.55 -2.88 19.83
CA GLY A 551 -24.40 -3.76 20.99
C GLY A 551 -24.86 -3.09 22.28
N ASP A 552 -23.98 -3.10 23.29
CA ASP A 552 -24.22 -2.49 24.61
C ASP A 552 -23.94 -0.97 24.64
N THR A 553 -23.62 -0.37 23.49
CA THR A 553 -23.37 1.06 23.34
C THR A 553 -24.25 1.68 22.27
N CYS A 554 -24.54 2.97 22.43
CA CYS A 554 -25.23 3.80 21.46
C CYS A 554 -24.39 5.04 21.14
N VAL A 555 -24.61 5.62 19.96
CA VAL A 555 -24.08 6.93 19.58
C VAL A 555 -25.24 7.92 19.56
N ILE A 556 -25.13 8.96 20.38
CA ILE A 556 -26.01 10.13 20.30
C ILE A 556 -25.29 11.25 19.56
N ALA A 557 -26.01 12.01 18.73
CA ALA A 557 -25.47 13.15 18.01
C ALA A 557 -26.49 14.29 17.97
N GLY A 558 -26.02 15.53 17.91
CA GLY A 558 -26.90 16.69 17.89
C GLY A 558 -26.23 17.95 18.42
N CYS A 559 -27.06 18.90 18.86
CA CYS A 559 -26.58 20.05 19.62
C CYS A 559 -25.89 19.56 20.90
N GLU A 560 -24.65 20.01 21.13
CA GLU A 560 -23.82 19.54 22.25
C GLU A 560 -24.51 19.72 23.60
N THR A 561 -25.14 20.87 23.82
CA THR A 561 -25.87 21.17 25.06
C THR A 561 -27.06 20.22 25.27
N SER A 562 -27.83 19.93 24.21
CA SER A 562 -28.96 19.00 24.28
C SER A 562 -28.49 17.56 24.52
N CYS A 563 -27.41 17.13 23.87
CA CYS A 563 -26.82 15.80 24.09
C CYS A 563 -26.32 15.65 25.53
N LYS A 564 -25.62 16.65 26.07
CA LYS A 564 -25.18 16.64 27.47
C LYS A 564 -26.33 16.63 28.46
N ALA A 565 -27.41 17.37 28.18
CA ALA A 565 -28.61 17.37 29.01
C ALA A 565 -29.32 16.01 29.01
N LEU A 566 -29.42 15.37 27.84
CA LEU A 566 -29.93 13.99 27.70
C LEU A 566 -29.07 13.00 28.51
N LEU A 567 -27.74 13.08 28.40
CA LEU A 567 -26.82 12.23 29.18
C LEU A 567 -26.96 12.45 30.69
N ALA A 568 -27.11 13.70 31.12
CA ALA A 568 -27.34 14.04 32.52
C ALA A 568 -28.67 13.47 33.04
N LYS A 569 -29.74 13.56 32.23
CA LYS A 569 -31.06 12.99 32.54
C LYS A 569 -31.03 11.46 32.61
N LEU A 570 -30.28 10.81 31.72
CA LEU A 570 -30.02 9.37 31.75
C LEU A 570 -29.18 8.94 32.96
N GLY A 571 -28.46 9.86 33.60
CA GLY A 571 -27.49 9.53 34.65
C GLY A 571 -26.28 8.74 34.11
N LYS A 572 -25.94 8.91 32.82
CA LYS A 572 -24.86 8.17 32.16
C LYS A 572 -23.75 9.11 31.70
N ARG A 573 -22.50 8.63 31.73
CA ARG A 573 -21.36 9.33 31.13
C ARG A 573 -21.24 8.96 29.66
N GLY A 574 -21.28 9.98 28.79
CA GLY A 574 -20.93 9.84 27.37
C GLY A 574 -19.46 10.18 27.13
N ILE A 575 -18.79 9.42 26.26
CA ILE A 575 -17.45 9.75 25.75
C ILE A 575 -17.63 10.54 24.47
N ALA A 576 -17.10 11.77 24.43
CA ALA A 576 -17.16 12.60 23.23
C ALA A 576 -16.36 11.93 22.10
N ALA A 577 -17.05 11.63 20.99
CA ALA A 577 -16.42 11.15 19.78
C ALA A 577 -15.97 12.30 18.87
N ASN A 578 -16.43 13.54 19.13
CA ASN A 578 -16.05 14.76 18.41
C ASN A 578 -16.23 14.67 16.89
N ARG A 579 -17.24 13.90 16.44
CA ARG A 579 -17.59 13.79 15.03
C ARG A 579 -18.62 14.86 14.72
N VAL A 580 -18.24 15.81 13.88
CA VAL A 580 -19.13 16.87 13.40
C VAL A 580 -19.82 16.39 12.13
N THR A 581 -20.80 15.49 12.30
CA THR A 581 -21.64 15.00 11.20
C THR A 581 -23.08 14.75 11.64
N ALA A 582 -24.03 15.14 10.80
CA ALA A 582 -25.47 14.90 10.96
C ALA A 582 -25.95 13.59 10.28
N MET A 583 -25.04 12.75 9.79
CA MET A 583 -25.38 11.42 9.27
C MET A 583 -26.15 10.59 10.32
N HIS A 584 -27.07 9.75 9.86
CA HIS A 584 -27.95 8.92 10.70
C HIS A 584 -28.89 9.70 11.63
N THR A 585 -29.18 10.97 11.32
CA THR A 585 -30.12 11.79 12.10
C THR A 585 -31.25 12.30 11.22
N ALA A 586 -32.39 12.64 11.84
CA ALA A 586 -33.57 13.12 11.12
C ALA A 586 -33.27 14.29 10.14
N PRO A 587 -32.41 15.28 10.45
CA PRO A 587 -31.99 16.29 9.48
C PRO A 587 -31.40 15.74 8.18
N ALA A 588 -30.66 14.63 8.21
CA ALA A 588 -30.07 14.05 7.00
C ALA A 588 -31.13 13.55 6.00
N MET A 589 -32.35 13.25 6.43
CA MET A 589 -33.45 12.89 5.53
C MET A 589 -33.78 14.00 4.52
N LEU A 590 -33.47 15.27 4.83
CA LEU A 590 -33.67 16.39 3.90
C LEU A 590 -32.77 16.32 2.65
N VAL A 591 -31.71 15.49 2.68
CA VAL A 591 -30.81 15.27 1.54
C VAL A 591 -30.85 13.83 1.04
N HIS A 592 -31.80 13.01 1.47
CA HIS A 592 -31.91 11.59 1.09
C HIS A 592 -31.88 11.39 -0.43
N GLY A 593 -32.73 12.09 -1.18
CA GLY A 593 -32.73 11.99 -2.65
C GLY A 593 -31.40 12.38 -3.29
N GLN A 594 -30.71 13.39 -2.75
CA GLN A 594 -29.38 13.77 -3.25
C GLN A 594 -28.33 12.69 -2.98
N VAL A 595 -28.42 11.99 -1.84
CA VAL A 595 -27.55 10.86 -1.50
C VAL A 595 -27.86 9.68 -2.43
N GLN A 596 -29.13 9.39 -2.71
CA GLN A 596 -29.51 8.33 -3.65
C GLN A 596 -28.95 8.62 -5.04
N ASP A 597 -29.17 9.83 -5.58
CA ASP A 597 -28.65 10.24 -6.88
C ASP A 597 -27.12 10.14 -6.92
N PHE A 598 -26.45 10.55 -5.84
CA PHE A 598 -24.99 10.49 -5.73
C PHE A 598 -24.45 9.05 -5.79
N TYR A 599 -25.17 8.06 -5.26
CA TYR A 599 -24.73 6.66 -5.23
C TYR A 599 -25.38 5.75 -6.29
N THR A 600 -26.25 6.30 -7.13
CA THR A 600 -26.79 5.61 -8.32
C THR A 600 -25.71 5.59 -9.41
N GLN A 601 -24.79 4.63 -9.29
CA GLN A 601 -23.60 4.51 -10.13
C GLN A 601 -23.72 3.40 -11.17
N ALA A 602 -23.04 3.56 -12.31
CA ALA A 602 -22.95 2.50 -13.32
C ALA A 602 -22.25 1.25 -12.75
N LEU A 603 -22.82 0.08 -13.05
CA LEU A 603 -22.30 -1.21 -12.59
C LEU A 603 -21.42 -1.87 -13.64
N LYS A 604 -20.51 -2.75 -13.22
CA LYS A 604 -19.83 -3.66 -14.14
C LYS A 604 -20.83 -4.64 -14.74
N ALA A 605 -20.56 -5.11 -15.96
CA ALA A 605 -21.47 -6.01 -16.68
C ALA A 605 -21.71 -7.31 -15.90
N GLU A 606 -20.68 -7.81 -15.23
CA GLU A 606 -20.69 -9.06 -14.48
C GLU A 606 -21.19 -8.91 -13.03
N ALA A 607 -21.49 -7.68 -12.59
CA ALA A 607 -21.89 -7.43 -11.20
C ALA A 607 -23.18 -8.16 -10.81
N GLN A 608 -24.13 -8.29 -11.75
CA GLN A 608 -25.40 -8.99 -11.54
C GLN A 608 -25.23 -10.50 -11.32
N ASP A 609 -24.14 -11.08 -11.83
CA ASP A 609 -23.81 -12.50 -11.69
C ASP A 609 -23.01 -12.79 -10.41
N SER A 610 -22.76 -11.76 -9.58
CA SER A 610 -22.01 -11.92 -8.35
C SER A 610 -22.69 -12.93 -7.41
N PRO A 611 -21.96 -13.96 -6.93
CA PRO A 611 -22.51 -14.91 -5.96
C PRO A 611 -22.60 -14.33 -4.53
N ILE A 612 -22.18 -13.08 -4.33
CA ILE A 612 -22.16 -12.42 -3.03
C ILE A 612 -23.54 -11.87 -2.70
N ARG A 613 -24.03 -12.18 -1.50
CA ARG A 613 -25.23 -11.53 -0.95
C ARG A 613 -24.84 -10.25 -0.20
N PHE A 614 -25.37 -9.13 -0.65
CA PHE A 614 -25.10 -7.82 -0.05
C PHE A 614 -26.18 -7.47 0.96
N ILE A 615 -25.79 -7.33 2.23
CA ILE A 615 -26.71 -7.09 3.35
C ILE A 615 -26.60 -5.61 3.75
N SER A 616 -27.75 -4.95 3.88
CA SER A 616 -27.86 -3.53 4.23
C SER A 616 -28.62 -3.34 5.53
N ALA A 617 -28.34 -2.24 6.24
CA ALA A 617 -29.14 -1.84 7.40
C ALA A 617 -30.52 -1.30 7.02
N ALA A 618 -30.72 -0.92 5.75
CA ALA A 618 -31.96 -0.34 5.26
C ALA A 618 -33.12 -1.34 5.11
N GLN A 619 -32.80 -2.63 4.96
CA GLN A 619 -33.78 -3.67 4.62
C GLN A 619 -33.38 -5.05 5.15
N THR A 620 -34.36 -5.95 5.30
CA THR A 620 -34.12 -7.32 5.77
C THR A 620 -33.58 -8.23 4.66
N ALA A 621 -34.16 -8.18 3.46
CA ALA A 621 -33.66 -8.94 2.32
C ALA A 621 -32.32 -8.37 1.79
N PRO A 622 -31.46 -9.19 1.16
CA PRO A 622 -30.30 -8.68 0.43
C PRO A 622 -30.67 -7.59 -0.58
N VAL A 623 -29.76 -6.63 -0.78
CA VAL A 623 -29.91 -5.57 -1.78
C VAL A 623 -29.81 -6.19 -3.18
N ALA A 624 -30.76 -5.87 -4.06
CA ALA A 624 -30.68 -6.25 -5.46
C ALA A 624 -29.49 -5.53 -6.14
N VAL A 625 -28.73 -6.25 -6.95
CA VAL A 625 -27.52 -5.70 -7.61
C VAL A 625 -27.92 -4.94 -8.87
N ASP A 626 -28.58 -3.80 -8.67
CA ASP A 626 -28.88 -2.81 -9.69
C ASP A 626 -28.60 -1.39 -9.14
N SER A 627 -28.38 -0.44 -10.06
CA SER A 627 -27.90 0.90 -9.70
C SER A 627 -28.83 1.65 -8.75
N ASP A 628 -30.15 1.57 -9.00
CA ASP A 628 -31.16 2.29 -8.23
C ASP A 628 -31.35 1.69 -6.83
N SER A 629 -31.37 0.35 -6.73
CA SER A 629 -31.49 -0.36 -5.45
C SER A 629 -30.27 -0.09 -4.56
N ILE A 630 -29.06 -0.08 -5.14
CA ILE A 630 -27.82 0.24 -4.41
C ILE A 630 -27.85 1.69 -3.91
N GLY A 631 -28.17 2.65 -4.80
CA GLY A 631 -28.25 4.07 -4.44
C GLY A 631 -29.26 4.32 -3.32
N ARG A 632 -30.43 3.68 -3.38
CA ARG A 632 -31.48 3.80 -2.37
C ARG A 632 -31.08 3.18 -1.03
N ALA A 633 -30.52 1.97 -1.03
CA ALA A 633 -30.07 1.32 0.19
C ALA A 633 -29.02 2.14 0.94
N ILE A 634 -28.04 2.70 0.21
CA ILE A 634 -27.03 3.59 0.80
C ILE A 634 -27.69 4.86 1.37
N ALA A 635 -28.62 5.48 0.64
CA ALA A 635 -29.31 6.69 1.10
C ALA A 635 -30.16 6.44 2.36
N ASP A 636 -30.87 5.31 2.42
CA ASP A 636 -31.67 4.91 3.56
C ASP A 636 -30.79 4.69 4.80
N THR A 637 -29.70 3.93 4.66
CA THR A 637 -28.71 3.72 5.74
C THR A 637 -28.06 5.04 6.17
N PHE A 638 -27.67 5.89 5.23
CA PHE A 638 -26.97 7.15 5.48
C PHE A 638 -27.85 8.17 6.24
N CYS A 639 -29.13 8.26 5.89
CA CYS A 639 -30.02 9.29 6.42
C CYS A 639 -30.83 8.84 7.66
N SER A 640 -30.96 7.53 7.90
CA SER A 640 -31.71 6.98 9.05
C SER A 640 -30.78 6.55 10.20
N PRO A 641 -31.30 6.46 11.45
CA PRO A 641 -30.55 5.84 12.55
C PRO A 641 -30.05 4.44 12.17
N LEU A 642 -28.76 4.19 12.38
CA LEU A 642 -28.14 2.90 12.07
C LEU A 642 -28.34 1.93 13.24
N ASP A 643 -29.10 0.86 13.03
CA ASP A 643 -29.14 -0.26 13.97
C ASP A 643 -28.16 -1.37 13.54
N PHE A 644 -26.93 -1.27 14.01
CA PHE A 644 -25.87 -2.22 13.66
C PHE A 644 -26.09 -3.58 14.33
N SER A 645 -26.71 -3.62 15.52
CA SER A 645 -27.10 -4.87 16.18
C SER A 645 -28.09 -5.65 15.32
N ALA A 646 -29.14 -4.99 14.82
CA ALA A 646 -30.12 -5.60 13.93
C ALA A 646 -29.50 -6.04 12.60
N LEU A 647 -28.56 -5.28 12.04
CA LEU A 647 -27.84 -5.67 10.81
C LEU A 647 -27.05 -6.97 11.01
N ILE A 648 -26.31 -7.11 12.10
CA ILE A 648 -25.53 -8.33 12.39
C ILE A 648 -26.46 -9.52 12.65
N GLN A 649 -27.57 -9.32 13.35
CA GLN A 649 -28.59 -10.35 13.54
C GLN A 649 -29.16 -10.82 12.19
N ASN A 650 -29.60 -9.89 11.34
CA ASN A 650 -30.13 -10.18 10.00
C ASN A 650 -29.11 -10.94 9.14
N ALA A 651 -27.85 -10.50 9.14
CA ALA A 651 -26.79 -11.21 8.43
C ALA A 651 -26.61 -12.65 8.95
N THR A 652 -26.68 -12.85 10.27
CA THR A 652 -26.56 -14.17 10.90
C THR A 652 -27.74 -15.08 10.56
N GLU A 653 -28.97 -14.54 10.55
CA GLU A 653 -30.18 -15.25 10.09
C GLU A 653 -30.07 -15.66 8.62
N GLN A 654 -29.35 -14.86 7.81
CA GLN A 654 -29.03 -15.17 6.43
C GLN A 654 -27.82 -16.11 6.27
N GLY A 655 -27.21 -16.58 7.35
CA GLY A 655 -26.14 -17.57 7.32
C GLY A 655 -24.73 -17.02 7.53
N ALA A 656 -24.57 -15.75 7.86
CA ALA A 656 -23.25 -15.21 8.24
C ALA A 656 -22.75 -15.87 9.52
N ARG A 657 -21.48 -16.28 9.53
CA ARG A 657 -20.84 -16.96 10.67
C ARG A 657 -19.47 -16.40 10.97
N LEU A 658 -18.64 -16.19 9.94
CA LEU A 658 -17.30 -15.64 10.09
C LEU A 658 -17.24 -14.26 9.45
N PHE A 659 -17.16 -13.22 10.27
CA PHE A 659 -17.06 -11.84 9.83
C PHE A 659 -15.59 -11.42 9.73
N VAL A 660 -15.19 -10.89 8.58
CA VAL A 660 -13.83 -10.38 8.36
C VAL A 660 -13.93 -8.87 8.13
N GLU A 661 -13.45 -8.07 9.08
CA GLU A 661 -13.37 -6.61 8.92
C GLU A 661 -12.26 -6.26 7.91
N VAL A 662 -12.67 -5.68 6.80
CA VAL A 662 -11.81 -5.29 5.67
C VAL A 662 -11.62 -3.78 5.69
N GLY A 663 -10.64 -3.30 6.46
CA GLY A 663 -10.32 -1.89 6.56
C GLY A 663 -9.08 -1.62 7.42
N ALA A 664 -8.91 -0.36 7.84
CA ALA A 664 -7.70 0.11 8.51
C ALA A 664 -7.59 -0.29 9.98
N ASP A 665 -8.68 -0.63 10.67
CA ASP A 665 -8.64 -0.93 12.11
C ASP A 665 -9.47 -2.17 12.44
N ARG A 666 -9.65 -2.46 13.74
CA ARG A 666 -10.42 -3.59 14.28
C ARG A 666 -11.69 -3.17 15.03
N GLN A 667 -12.18 -1.95 14.78
CA GLN A 667 -13.27 -1.38 15.58
C GLN A 667 -14.57 -2.11 15.31
N THR A 668 -14.86 -2.42 14.04
CA THR A 668 -16.12 -3.07 13.67
C THR A 668 -16.14 -4.53 14.12
N SER A 669 -15.03 -5.26 14.05
CA SER A 669 -14.92 -6.63 14.55
C SER A 669 -15.13 -6.67 16.07
N THR A 670 -14.57 -5.70 16.81
CA THR A 670 -14.78 -5.56 18.26
C THR A 670 -16.26 -5.32 18.61
N LEU A 671 -16.98 -4.55 17.78
CA LEU A 671 -18.42 -4.34 17.96
C LEU A 671 -19.23 -5.60 17.66
N ILE A 672 -18.89 -6.33 16.60
CA ILE A 672 -19.53 -7.60 16.24
C ILE A 672 -19.36 -8.62 17.37
N ASP A 673 -18.15 -8.76 17.93
CA ASP A 673 -17.90 -9.68 19.05
C ASP A 673 -18.79 -9.34 20.25
N LYS A 674 -18.91 -8.05 20.61
CA LYS A 674 -19.79 -7.59 21.69
C LYS A 674 -21.26 -7.88 21.42
N ILE A 675 -21.72 -7.64 20.18
CA ILE A 675 -23.09 -7.95 19.76
C ILE A 675 -23.33 -9.46 19.89
N GLY A 676 -22.41 -10.30 19.40
CA GLY A 676 -22.49 -11.75 19.51
C GLY A 676 -22.58 -12.21 20.97
N HIS A 677 -21.73 -11.68 21.85
CA HIS A 677 -21.76 -12.01 23.28
C HIS A 677 -23.07 -11.61 23.98
N ALA A 678 -23.66 -10.46 23.63
CA ALA A 678 -24.94 -10.03 24.19
C ALA A 678 -26.11 -10.94 23.80
N HIS A 679 -26.07 -11.53 22.60
CA HIS A 679 -27.12 -12.41 22.09
C HIS A 679 -26.86 -13.91 22.33
N ALA A 680 -25.68 -14.28 22.85
CA ALA A 680 -25.32 -15.67 23.11
C ALA A 680 -26.29 -16.40 24.06
N GLY A 681 -26.93 -15.69 24.99
CA GLY A 681 -27.94 -16.25 25.91
C GLY A 681 -29.31 -16.51 25.29
N GLN A 682 -29.55 -16.05 24.06
CA GLN A 682 -30.82 -16.20 23.33
C GLN A 682 -30.69 -17.10 22.09
N SER A 683 -29.48 -17.62 21.85
CA SER A 683 -29.09 -18.25 20.60
C SER A 683 -29.07 -19.78 20.70
N THR A 684 -29.45 -20.48 19.63
CA THR A 684 -29.29 -21.94 19.51
C THR A 684 -27.84 -22.30 19.15
N GLU A 685 -27.42 -23.56 19.35
CA GLU A 685 -26.05 -24.03 19.02
C GLU A 685 -25.58 -23.72 17.58
N ASN A 686 -26.52 -23.49 16.64
CA ASN A 686 -26.24 -23.15 15.23
C ASN A 686 -25.91 -21.67 14.96
N ALA A 687 -25.78 -20.84 15.99
CA ALA A 687 -25.58 -19.38 15.88
C ALA A 687 -24.17 -18.90 16.28
N THR A 688 -23.20 -19.80 16.45
CA THR A 688 -21.82 -19.38 16.77
C THR A 688 -21.26 -18.49 15.66
N THR A 689 -20.81 -17.30 16.03
CA THR A 689 -20.18 -16.34 15.13
C THR A 689 -18.79 -15.96 15.65
N ALA A 690 -17.93 -15.49 14.76
CA ALA A 690 -16.63 -14.93 15.10
C ALA A 690 -16.31 -13.72 14.21
N ALA A 691 -15.61 -12.72 14.76
CA ALA A 691 -15.10 -11.60 13.98
C ALA A 691 -13.57 -11.56 13.95
N ILE A 692 -13.01 -11.31 12.77
CA ILE A 692 -11.56 -11.21 12.53
C ILE A 692 -11.28 -9.87 11.85
N ALA A 693 -10.30 -9.11 12.35
CA ALA A 693 -9.84 -7.90 11.68
C ALA A 693 -8.61 -8.17 10.82
N CYS A 694 -8.56 -7.58 9.63
CA CYS A 694 -7.39 -7.66 8.75
C CYS A 694 -6.22 -6.78 9.23
N ASN A 695 -6.52 -5.70 9.94
CA ASN A 695 -5.55 -4.79 10.50
C ASN A 695 -5.97 -4.31 11.91
N ALA A 696 -5.02 -3.79 12.67
CA ALA A 696 -5.31 -3.14 13.94
C ALA A 696 -4.44 -1.88 14.09
N LYS A 697 -5.07 -0.75 14.42
CA LYS A 697 -4.35 0.50 14.64
C LYS A 697 -3.28 0.34 15.72
N GLY A 698 -2.07 0.80 15.42
CA GLY A 698 -0.91 0.72 16.32
C GLY A 698 -0.16 -0.61 16.28
N ALA A 699 -0.65 -1.61 15.54
CA ALA A 699 0.12 -2.82 15.23
C ALA A 699 0.80 -2.70 13.87
N ASP A 700 1.84 -3.51 13.65
CA ASP A 700 2.43 -3.70 12.32
C ASP A 700 1.40 -4.36 11.39
N ALA A 701 1.28 -3.83 10.17
CA ALA A 701 0.24 -4.24 9.22
C ALA A 701 0.46 -5.68 8.72
N ILE A 702 1.70 -6.09 8.51
CA ILE A 702 2.04 -7.45 8.06
C ILE A 702 1.76 -8.46 9.17
N THR A 703 2.16 -8.14 10.40
CA THR A 703 1.84 -8.97 11.57
C THR A 703 0.33 -9.13 11.75
N SER A 704 -0.44 -8.06 11.55
CA SER A 704 -1.90 -8.09 11.67
C SER A 704 -2.54 -8.93 10.55
N LEU A 705 -2.04 -8.79 9.32
CA LEU A 705 -2.45 -9.62 8.18
C LEU A 705 -2.15 -11.11 8.44
N LEU A 706 -0.94 -11.44 8.93
CA LEU A 706 -0.59 -12.83 9.27
C LEU A 706 -1.50 -13.39 10.36
N LYS A 707 -1.83 -12.61 11.39
CA LYS A 707 -2.81 -13.01 12.42
C LYS A 707 -4.21 -13.22 11.85
N CYS A 708 -4.62 -12.41 10.87
CA CYS A 708 -5.87 -12.61 10.13
C CYS A 708 -5.83 -13.95 9.37
N LEU A 709 -4.81 -14.16 8.54
CA LEU A 709 -4.63 -15.39 7.76
C LEU A 709 -4.54 -16.63 8.65
N ALA A 710 -3.85 -16.56 9.79
CA ALA A 710 -3.74 -17.66 10.74
C ALA A 710 -5.12 -18.12 11.25
N GLN A 711 -5.98 -17.16 11.61
CA GLN A 711 -7.34 -17.45 12.04
C GLN A 711 -8.21 -17.96 10.89
N LEU A 712 -8.06 -17.41 9.68
CA LEU A 712 -8.78 -17.92 8.50
C LEU A 712 -8.38 -19.38 8.19
N ILE A 713 -7.10 -19.73 8.34
CA ILE A 713 -6.61 -21.12 8.22
C ILE A 713 -7.22 -22.01 9.30
N SER A 714 -7.26 -21.56 10.57
CA SER A 714 -7.86 -22.36 11.65
C SER A 714 -9.37 -22.57 11.47
N HIS A 715 -10.05 -21.61 10.83
CA HIS A 715 -11.46 -21.74 10.42
C HIS A 715 -11.66 -22.47 9.08
N ARG A 716 -10.59 -22.98 8.46
CA ARG A 716 -10.60 -23.75 7.20
C ARG A 716 -11.16 -22.97 6.02
N ILE A 717 -10.86 -21.67 5.96
CA ILE A 717 -11.17 -20.84 4.78
C ILE A 717 -10.21 -21.19 3.65
N PRO A 718 -10.71 -21.53 2.44
CA PRO A 718 -9.88 -21.70 1.27
C PRO A 718 -9.13 -20.40 0.93
N LEU A 719 -7.79 -20.47 0.88
CA LEU A 719 -6.93 -19.36 0.51
C LEU A 719 -5.63 -19.84 -0.14
N SER A 720 -4.96 -18.96 -0.88
CA SER A 720 -3.66 -19.21 -1.48
C SER A 720 -2.53 -18.97 -0.48
N LEU A 721 -1.67 -19.98 -0.30
CA LEU A 721 -0.42 -19.84 0.49
C LEU A 721 0.77 -19.40 -0.36
N ALA A 722 0.62 -19.31 -1.69
CA ALA A 722 1.71 -18.94 -2.60
C ALA A 722 2.43 -17.63 -2.22
N PRO A 723 1.74 -16.55 -1.79
CA PRO A 723 2.41 -15.31 -1.37
C PRO A 723 3.38 -15.49 -0.20
N LEU A 724 3.19 -16.50 0.66
CA LEU A 724 4.10 -16.80 1.77
C LEU A 724 5.29 -17.66 1.32
N ILE A 725 5.15 -18.45 0.25
CA ILE A 725 6.14 -19.42 -0.23
C ILE A 725 7.11 -18.80 -1.24
N THR A 726 6.61 -17.99 -2.17
CA THR A 726 7.40 -17.50 -3.33
C THR A 726 8.65 -16.72 -2.92
N PRO A 727 8.59 -15.77 -1.97
CA PRO A 727 9.80 -15.03 -1.55
C PRO A 727 10.83 -15.91 -0.83
N LEU A 728 10.40 -16.96 -0.12
CA LEU A 728 11.31 -17.95 0.50
C LEU A 728 12.12 -18.71 -0.56
N SER A 729 11.51 -18.97 -1.72
CA SER A 729 12.16 -19.68 -2.83
C SER A 729 13.07 -18.77 -3.68
N ALA A 730 12.84 -17.46 -3.70
CA ALA A 730 13.68 -16.49 -4.40
C ALA A 730 14.95 -16.11 -3.62
N ASN A 731 14.89 -16.21 -2.28
CA ASN A 731 16.03 -15.93 -1.40
C ASN A 731 16.96 -17.14 -1.20
N ALA A 732 16.52 -18.35 -1.55
CA ALA A 732 17.43 -19.50 -1.67
C ALA A 732 18.24 -19.31 -2.96
N ALA A 733 19.57 -19.19 -2.84
CA ALA A 733 20.46 -19.11 -4.00
C ALA A 733 20.13 -20.23 -5.02
N PRO A 734 20.24 -19.97 -6.34
CA PRO A 734 19.79 -20.93 -7.34
C PRO A 734 20.68 -22.18 -7.33
N LEU A 735 20.19 -23.26 -6.72
CA LEU A 735 20.64 -24.60 -7.04
C LEU A 735 20.01 -25.02 -8.36
N SER A 736 20.85 -25.04 -9.39
CA SER A 736 20.62 -25.75 -10.65
C SER A 736 19.91 -27.09 -10.40
N SER A 737 18.63 -27.20 -10.76
CA SER A 737 18.10 -28.47 -11.26
C SER A 737 16.92 -28.21 -12.19
N ALA A 738 17.15 -28.50 -13.47
CA ALA A 738 16.13 -28.60 -14.47
C ALA A 738 15.21 -29.79 -14.13
N VAL A 739 13.90 -29.53 -14.02
CA VAL A 739 12.87 -30.51 -14.34
C VAL A 739 11.71 -29.77 -15.01
N SER A 740 11.64 -29.88 -16.34
CA SER A 740 10.48 -29.43 -17.12
C SER A 740 9.28 -30.35 -16.85
N PRO A 741 8.09 -29.80 -16.56
CA PRO A 741 6.85 -30.53 -16.74
C PRO A 741 6.50 -30.52 -18.25
N LYS A 742 6.47 -31.70 -18.86
CA LYS A 742 5.85 -31.91 -20.17
C LYS A 742 4.34 -31.68 -20.08
N GLY A 743 3.79 -30.96 -21.05
CA GLY A 743 2.42 -31.16 -21.52
C GLY A 743 1.48 -29.97 -21.34
N GLU A 744 1.46 -29.07 -22.31
CA GLU A 744 0.26 -28.27 -22.64
C GLU A 744 -0.51 -29.00 -23.75
N PRO A 745 -1.86 -28.95 -23.76
CA PRO A 745 -2.62 -28.87 -24.98
C PRO A 745 -2.99 -27.40 -25.30
N GLN A 746 -3.14 -27.16 -26.60
CA GLN A 746 -3.13 -25.89 -27.36
C GLN A 746 -4.06 -24.77 -26.91
#